data_AF-A0A063B9F2-F1
#
_entry.id   AF-A0A063B9F2-F1
#
_cell.length_a   1.000
_cell.length_b   1.000
_cell.length_c   1.000
_cell.angle_alpha   90.00
_cell.angle_beta   90.00
_cell.angle_gamma   90.00
#
_symmetry.space_group_name_H-M   'P 1'
#
loop_
_entity.id
_entity.type
_entity.pdbx_description
1 polymer ?
#
loop_
_entity_poly.entity_id
_entity_poly.type
_entity_poly.pdbx_seq_one_letter_code
_entity_poly.pdbx_strand_id
1 'polypeptide(L)'
;MASEAQSEHAQAAAACLKDFFEAPNAFSGSLIAQQRDSGRSNAEPLPEPLLDAIRRSLNGGADLPMLLPFRSSRDDVTTWYACSRDKQGARAVRADLHAFIGPSYADFDSSIVARTHADEIFERHPFYVVRFRATRPSFDKNIVEQWGIYWSLLQRRPLRRTLVHRTFTQLRAALDWALLAKNESEARATVAALREQHGLSAENRAFLDIRIAAAFGRWDEVLGHANFTYLLKLRLPPETFGDIWEALYETWVRPIEQAGDAARLIAAFETNVRPAAGNLLRSLGRSRRPSALKAFVLHELSQARPSADLCAQRLAELGDGAFGPATAAVVEMIQALTPKRDFEAAREDMEFERYEQAYDLLWALEDSVEMLTALLRCAKEIDDPMRAFQTVTRVRSSADAVLSSVQTKRARLFEDVIRLAAAKPPESLEAQLRVQPEGDHAAENVVEHWRELANADALSQIDDVMAQRLVQSMEDEALSNSSTFDALLPIWFDWIVERTKPHSPFIPLYSSLIETMSVRDRYGESELDLIKQAALHLVMAGPTPDQYAQLMQRLLEIFTLVRSPYVMRWALDLADALMIAPTRNEQARNQLIVAILSAGSEYLARLANAQKALLLLLANEASLPFEFDKQAVAKFDEPHDVSAQAKIMLYSLDSQSTQRAIDVLRTLSPGLKVTANSDTECTPRLRQHTRHADYVFFVSSVATHQAFYCIKNSLRDPDALCQVQGTGTTRIVESVISQFNAAR
;
A
#
# COMPACT_ATOMS: atom_id res chain seq x y z
N MET A 1 -2.33 7.91 30.08
CA MET A 1 -1.16 7.52 30.90
C MET A 1 0.07 8.03 30.16
N ALA A 2 0.94 8.80 30.81
CA ALA A 2 2.15 9.33 30.15
C ALA A 2 3.07 8.18 29.75
N SER A 3 3.74 8.27 28.59
CA SER A 3 4.72 7.25 28.20
C SER A 3 5.88 7.21 29.20
N GLU A 4 6.53 6.06 29.35
CA GLU A 4 7.65 5.86 30.27
C GLU A 4 8.76 6.92 30.04
N ALA A 5 9.07 7.20 28.76
CA ALA A 5 10.00 8.27 28.35
C ALA A 5 9.53 9.68 28.76
N GLN A 6 8.22 9.98 28.68
CA GLN A 6 7.70 11.29 29.10
C GLN A 6 7.81 11.47 30.63
N SER A 7 7.62 10.39 31.40
CA SER A 7 7.81 10.39 32.85
C SER A 7 9.27 10.61 33.24
N GLU A 8 10.22 9.93 32.57
CA GLU A 8 11.66 10.14 32.77
C GLU A 8 12.08 11.59 32.43
N HIS A 9 11.59 12.12 31.31
CA HIS A 9 11.86 13.51 30.91
C HIS A 9 11.31 14.53 31.92
N ALA A 10 10.12 14.29 32.46
CA ALA A 10 9.51 15.13 33.49
C ALA A 10 10.32 15.11 34.79
N GLN A 11 10.76 13.93 35.24
CA GLN A 11 11.60 13.79 36.44
C GLN A 11 12.96 14.48 36.28
N ALA A 12 13.62 14.30 35.13
CA ALA A 12 14.90 14.97 34.85
C ALA A 12 14.75 16.51 34.78
N ALA A 13 13.66 17.01 34.19
CA ALA A 13 13.38 18.45 34.18
C ALA A 13 13.11 19.00 35.58
N ALA A 14 12.33 18.29 36.39
CA ALA A 14 12.02 18.70 37.76
C ALA A 14 13.27 18.76 38.65
N ALA A 15 14.16 17.77 38.53
CA ALA A 15 15.44 17.76 39.26
C ALA A 15 16.34 18.93 38.85
N CYS A 16 16.52 19.16 37.55
CA CYS A 16 17.35 20.25 37.04
C CYS A 16 16.82 21.63 37.45
N LEU A 17 15.51 21.87 37.30
CA LEU A 17 14.91 23.15 37.64
C LEU A 17 14.91 23.42 39.16
N LYS A 18 14.76 22.37 39.98
CA LYS A 18 14.90 22.50 41.44
C LYS A 18 16.29 23.00 41.80
N ASP A 19 17.35 22.34 41.31
CA ASP A 19 18.73 22.75 41.57
C ASP A 19 19.01 24.15 41.01
N PHE A 20 18.49 24.48 39.82
CA PHE A 20 18.70 25.77 39.15
C PHE A 20 18.13 26.97 39.91
N PHE A 21 17.00 26.80 40.62
CA PHE A 21 16.38 27.87 41.41
C PHE A 21 16.82 27.88 42.89
N GLU A 22 17.72 26.99 43.30
CA GLU A 22 18.38 27.07 44.60
C GLU A 22 19.40 28.23 44.66
N ALA A 23 19.94 28.55 45.86
CA ALA A 23 21.00 29.57 45.94
C ALA A 23 22.20 29.13 45.08
N PRO A 24 22.83 30.04 44.32
CA PRO A 24 22.78 31.49 44.44
C PRO A 24 21.79 32.20 43.49
N ASN A 25 20.85 31.51 42.84
CA ASN A 25 19.94 32.17 41.89
C ASN A 25 18.96 33.12 42.61
N ALA A 26 18.90 34.37 42.16
CA ALA A 26 18.01 35.41 42.68
C ALA A 26 16.54 35.25 42.21
N PHE A 27 16.29 34.46 41.17
CA PHE A 27 14.94 34.18 40.67
C PHE A 27 14.28 33.01 41.42
N SER A 28 12.98 33.10 41.66
CA SER A 28 12.19 32.06 42.31
C SER A 28 11.42 31.18 41.33
N GLY A 29 11.60 29.86 41.46
CA GLY A 29 10.84 28.84 40.73
C GLY A 29 9.49 28.54 41.39
N SER A 30 8.61 29.54 41.56
CA SER A 30 7.31 29.38 42.24
C SER A 30 6.39 28.31 41.63
N LEU A 31 6.66 27.89 40.39
CA LEU A 31 6.02 26.78 39.69
C LEU A 31 6.34 25.38 40.26
N ILE A 32 7.41 25.24 41.05
CA ILE A 32 7.94 23.94 41.53
C ILE A 32 7.53 23.68 43.00
N ALA A 33 7.19 24.73 43.76
CA ALA A 33 6.92 24.63 45.18
C ALA A 33 5.41 24.53 45.48
N GLN A 34 4.88 23.31 45.60
CA GLN A 34 3.71 23.08 46.45
C GLN A 34 4.15 23.28 47.90
N GLN A 35 3.63 24.34 48.55
CA GLN A 35 3.68 24.59 50.00
C GLN A 35 5.01 24.26 50.71
N ARG A 36 5.85 25.28 50.90
CA ARG A 36 6.51 25.52 52.20
C ARG A 36 7.04 26.95 52.28
N ASP A 37 6.49 27.68 53.25
CA ASP A 37 7.08 28.86 53.86
C ASP A 37 8.58 28.60 54.11
N SER A 38 9.43 29.21 53.29
CA SER A 38 10.86 29.29 53.55
C SER A 38 11.35 30.68 53.18
N GLY A 39 10.93 31.68 53.96
CA GLY A 39 11.75 32.81 54.43
C GLY A 39 12.64 33.61 53.48
N ARG A 40 12.59 33.45 52.15
CA ARG A 40 13.35 34.28 51.20
C ARG A 40 12.53 35.52 50.86
N SER A 41 12.58 36.50 51.75
CA SER A 41 11.92 37.82 51.64
C SER A 41 12.38 38.65 50.40
N ASN A 42 13.29 38.15 49.56
CA ASN A 42 13.93 38.93 48.49
C ASN A 42 14.08 38.23 47.12
N ALA A 43 13.44 37.09 46.86
CA ALA A 43 13.54 36.43 45.54
C ALA A 43 12.65 37.12 44.49
N GLU A 44 13.15 37.31 43.27
CA GLU A 44 12.37 37.92 42.18
C GLU A 44 11.48 36.88 41.47
N PRO A 45 10.24 37.25 41.07
CA PRO A 45 9.38 36.36 40.31
C PRO A 45 9.89 36.17 38.88
N LEU A 46 9.62 34.99 38.31
CA LEU A 46 9.91 34.71 36.90
C LEU A 46 9.00 35.56 35.97
N PRO A 47 9.54 36.10 34.85
CA PRO A 47 8.72 36.75 33.84
C PRO A 47 7.68 35.79 33.24
N GLU A 48 6.44 36.29 33.07
CA GLU A 48 5.30 35.51 32.58
C GLU A 48 5.57 34.76 31.25
N PRO A 49 6.23 35.35 30.24
CA PRO A 49 6.46 34.67 28.95
C PRO A 49 7.36 33.43 29.02
N LEU A 50 8.06 33.19 30.15
CA LEU A 50 8.93 32.02 30.34
C LEU A 50 8.17 30.83 30.94
N LEU A 51 7.04 31.08 31.61
CA LEU A 51 6.36 30.08 32.44
C LEU A 51 5.82 28.93 31.61
N ASP A 52 5.31 29.18 30.40
CA ASP A 52 4.74 28.14 29.53
C ASP A 52 5.79 27.15 29.04
N ALA A 53 6.99 27.64 28.70
CA ALA A 53 8.10 26.78 28.30
C ALA A 53 8.57 25.88 29.47
N ILE A 54 8.64 26.46 30.67
CA ILE A 54 9.02 25.74 31.89
C ILE A 54 7.96 24.69 32.24
N ARG A 55 6.67 25.04 32.22
CA ARG A 55 5.55 24.11 32.48
C ARG A 55 5.53 22.96 31.47
N ARG A 56 5.74 23.25 30.18
CA ARG A 56 5.80 22.21 29.14
C ARG A 56 6.91 21.21 29.43
N SER A 57 8.10 21.68 29.82
CA SER A 57 9.20 20.79 30.16
C SER A 57 8.97 20.00 31.45
N LEU A 58 8.33 20.60 32.46
CA LEU A 58 7.93 19.89 33.69
C LEU A 58 6.92 18.77 33.41
N ASN A 59 6.08 18.94 32.38
CA ASN A 59 5.14 17.92 31.89
C ASN A 59 5.80 16.88 30.95
N GLY A 60 7.12 16.90 30.81
CA GLY A 60 7.88 15.93 29.99
C GLY A 60 7.98 16.28 28.50
N GLY A 61 7.59 17.49 28.08
CA GLY A 61 7.80 17.96 26.71
C GLY A 61 9.29 18.11 26.39
N ALA A 62 9.74 17.51 25.29
CA ALA A 62 11.15 17.48 24.88
C ALA A 62 11.41 18.14 23.51
N ASP A 63 10.34 18.52 22.80
CA ASP A 63 10.35 18.98 21.42
C ASP A 63 10.69 20.47 21.25
N LEU A 64 10.52 21.27 22.30
CA LEU A 64 10.72 22.71 22.27
C LEU A 64 11.68 23.16 23.39
N PRO A 65 12.48 24.23 23.17
CA PRO A 65 13.44 24.73 24.15
C PRO A 65 12.80 25.42 25.36
N MET A 66 13.56 25.72 26.40
CA MET A 66 13.13 26.64 27.46
C MET A 66 14.16 27.75 27.67
N LEU A 67 13.74 28.88 28.23
CA LEU A 67 14.63 30.00 28.56
C LEU A 67 14.59 30.26 30.07
N LEU A 68 15.77 30.24 30.70
CA LEU A 68 15.94 30.38 32.14
C LEU A 68 16.84 31.58 32.47
N PRO A 69 16.40 32.49 33.37
CA PRO A 69 17.22 33.58 33.85
C PRO A 69 18.03 33.17 35.09
N PHE A 70 19.29 33.57 35.13
CA PHE A 70 20.18 33.37 36.27
C PHE A 70 20.86 34.67 36.67
N ARG A 71 20.90 34.93 37.98
CA ARG A 71 21.62 36.07 38.55
C ARG A 71 22.02 35.77 40.00
N SER A 72 23.28 36.01 40.38
CA SER A 72 23.81 35.67 41.71
C SER A 72 23.45 36.70 42.80
N SER A 73 23.37 37.98 42.45
CA SER A 73 22.95 39.09 43.32
C SER A 73 22.05 40.07 42.57
N ARG A 74 21.20 40.86 43.24
CA ARG A 74 20.31 41.83 42.56
C ARG A 74 21.05 42.85 41.69
N ASP A 75 22.30 43.17 42.04
CA ASP A 75 23.15 44.12 41.31
C ASP A 75 23.93 43.48 40.15
N ASP A 76 23.86 42.15 39.99
CA ASP A 76 24.53 41.44 38.89
C ASP A 76 23.73 41.53 37.59
N VAL A 77 24.42 41.31 36.46
CA VAL A 77 23.79 41.21 35.15
C VAL A 77 23.08 39.86 35.01
N THR A 78 21.87 39.86 34.44
CA THR A 78 21.13 38.64 34.14
C THR A 78 21.84 37.85 33.04
N THR A 79 22.14 36.59 33.33
CA THR A 79 22.62 35.62 32.35
C THR A 79 21.46 34.72 31.93
N TRP A 80 21.26 34.60 30.62
CA TRP A 80 20.17 33.83 30.04
C TRP A 80 20.66 32.48 29.53
N TYR A 81 19.89 31.44 29.82
CA TYR A 81 20.16 30.06 29.44
C TYR A 81 19.01 29.51 28.60
N ALA A 82 19.23 29.35 27.30
CA ALA A 82 18.29 28.63 26.45
C ALA A 82 18.64 27.14 26.42
N CYS A 83 17.78 26.31 26.99
CA CYS A 83 18.02 24.88 27.21
C CYS A 83 17.28 24.03 26.17
N SER A 84 17.97 23.01 25.65
CA SER A 84 17.44 21.99 24.74
C SER A 84 17.86 20.59 25.20
N ARG A 85 17.20 19.54 24.71
CA ARG A 85 17.44 18.14 25.11
C ARG A 85 18.58 17.46 24.34
N ASP A 86 18.94 18.00 23.17
CA ASP A 86 20.01 17.45 22.34
C ASP A 86 20.96 18.55 21.80
N LYS A 87 22.12 18.11 21.30
CA LYS A 87 23.12 19.03 20.72
C LYS A 87 22.61 19.73 19.46
N GLN A 88 21.75 19.08 18.69
CA GLN A 88 21.20 19.63 17.46
C GLN A 88 20.20 20.75 17.75
N GLY A 89 19.32 20.55 18.72
CA GLY A 89 18.37 21.53 19.22
C GLY A 89 19.08 22.73 19.83
N ALA A 90 20.14 22.55 20.63
CA ALA A 90 20.92 23.70 21.13
C ALA A 90 21.55 24.53 19.99
N ARG A 91 22.06 23.88 18.93
CA ARG A 91 22.58 24.59 17.74
C ARG A 91 21.48 25.34 17.00
N ALA A 92 20.31 24.71 16.82
CA ALA A 92 19.17 25.33 16.16
C ALA A 92 18.66 26.54 16.94
N VAL A 93 18.45 26.39 18.25
CA VAL A 93 18.01 27.46 19.15
C VAL A 93 19.00 28.61 19.18
N ARG A 94 20.31 28.34 19.17
CA ARG A 94 21.32 29.40 19.05
C ARG A 94 21.18 30.20 17.75
N ALA A 95 21.00 29.51 16.63
CA ALA A 95 20.83 30.17 15.34
C ALA A 95 19.52 31.00 15.30
N ASP A 96 18.44 30.44 15.83
CA ASP A 96 17.14 31.10 15.91
C ASP A 96 17.19 32.32 16.83
N LEU A 97 17.77 32.22 18.03
CA LEU A 97 17.93 33.35 18.95
C LEU A 97 18.85 34.44 18.39
N HIS A 98 19.94 34.06 17.71
CA HIS A 98 20.81 35.03 17.05
C HIS A 98 20.08 35.78 15.93
N ALA A 99 19.18 35.12 15.20
CA ALA A 99 18.37 35.76 14.16
C ALA A 99 17.21 36.60 14.73
N PHE A 100 16.59 36.14 15.82
CA PHE A 100 15.35 36.70 16.36
C PHE A 100 15.57 37.82 17.38
N ILE A 101 16.55 37.66 18.28
CA ILE A 101 16.96 38.71 19.24
C ILE A 101 17.98 39.63 18.58
N GLY A 102 18.92 39.08 17.81
CA GLY A 102 19.95 39.85 17.13
C GLY A 102 21.13 40.26 18.02
N PRO A 103 22.33 40.45 17.45
CA PRO A 103 23.54 40.81 18.20
C PRO A 103 23.50 42.24 18.79
N SER A 104 22.54 43.07 18.39
CA SER A 104 22.36 44.42 18.94
C SER A 104 21.70 44.44 20.32
N TYR A 105 20.97 43.37 20.69
CA TYR A 105 20.27 43.25 21.96
C TYR A 105 20.94 42.27 22.92
N ALA A 106 21.63 41.24 22.40
CA ALA A 106 22.29 40.22 23.21
C ALA A 106 23.65 39.76 22.66
N ASP A 107 24.58 39.49 23.58
CA ASP A 107 25.87 38.85 23.30
C ASP A 107 25.78 37.34 23.50
N PHE A 108 25.98 36.59 22.41
CA PHE A 108 26.00 35.12 22.39
C PHE A 108 27.43 34.55 22.37
N ASP A 109 28.46 35.40 22.40
CA ASP A 109 29.86 34.98 22.40
C ASP A 109 30.24 34.42 23.78
N SER A 110 30.54 33.12 23.82
CA SER A 110 30.93 32.40 25.03
C SER A 110 32.24 32.91 25.67
N SER A 111 33.08 33.63 24.91
CA SER A 111 34.28 34.28 25.45
C SER A 111 33.98 35.57 26.22
N ILE A 112 32.86 36.22 25.88
CA ILE A 112 32.40 37.48 26.47
C ILE A 112 31.45 37.22 27.65
N VAL A 113 30.63 36.17 27.55
CA VAL A 113 29.68 35.78 28.61
C VAL A 113 30.33 34.79 29.55
N ALA A 114 30.75 35.25 30.72
CA ALA A 114 31.40 34.44 31.76
C ALA A 114 30.53 33.25 32.20
N ARG A 115 31.19 32.18 32.65
CA ARG A 115 30.52 31.05 33.30
C ARG A 115 29.90 31.50 34.62
N THR A 116 28.75 30.94 34.97
CA THR A 116 28.08 31.14 36.26
C THR A 116 27.86 29.80 36.97
N HIS A 117 27.35 29.81 38.20
CA HIS A 117 27.02 28.59 38.94
C HIS A 117 25.98 27.71 38.20
N ALA A 118 25.13 28.30 37.37
CA ALA A 118 24.18 27.53 36.56
C ALA A 118 24.86 26.58 35.57
N ASP A 119 26.08 26.89 35.10
CA ASP A 119 26.80 26.01 34.18
C ASP A 119 27.18 24.67 34.84
N GLU A 120 27.51 24.66 36.15
CA GLU A 120 27.81 23.45 36.92
C GLU A 120 26.55 22.58 37.16
N ILE A 121 25.37 23.20 37.08
CA ILE A 121 24.08 22.50 37.18
C ILE A 121 23.80 21.83 35.83
N PHE A 122 23.91 22.54 34.72
CA PHE A 122 23.68 21.96 33.39
C PHE A 122 24.71 20.91 32.98
N GLU A 123 25.92 20.89 33.57
CA GLU A 123 26.88 19.80 33.39
C GLU A 123 26.45 18.48 34.07
N ARG A 124 25.62 18.56 35.12
CA ARG A 124 25.12 17.40 35.89
C ARG A 124 23.76 16.91 35.41
N HIS A 125 23.08 17.67 34.55
CA HIS A 125 21.72 17.40 34.07
C HIS A 125 21.70 17.25 32.55
N PRO A 126 20.76 16.48 31.97
CA PRO A 126 20.73 16.17 30.53
C PRO A 126 20.15 17.31 29.68
N PHE A 127 20.72 18.52 29.80
CA PHE A 127 20.36 19.69 29.01
C PHE A 127 21.57 20.28 28.30
N TYR A 128 21.37 20.64 27.04
CA TYR A 128 22.32 21.39 26.24
C TYR A 128 21.91 22.85 26.23
N VAL A 129 22.80 23.74 26.66
CA VAL A 129 22.47 25.14 26.90
C VAL A 129 23.20 26.09 25.97
N VAL A 130 22.50 27.16 25.59
CA VAL A 130 23.06 28.33 24.91
C VAL A 130 23.03 29.47 25.91
N ARG A 131 24.22 29.88 26.36
CA ARG A 131 24.40 30.98 27.31
C ARG A 131 24.55 32.30 26.56
N PHE A 132 23.83 33.33 26.99
CA PHE A 132 23.94 34.68 26.45
C PHE A 132 23.57 35.73 27.50
N ARG A 133 23.88 36.99 27.23
CA ARG A 133 23.51 38.13 28.09
C ARG A 133 22.97 39.28 27.27
N ALA A 134 22.15 40.13 27.88
CA ALA A 134 21.80 41.40 27.25
C ALA A 134 23.04 42.29 27.09
N THR A 135 23.18 42.97 25.96
CA THR A 135 24.28 43.94 25.75
C THR A 135 24.14 45.14 26.70
N ARG A 136 22.92 45.44 27.16
CA ARG A 136 22.60 46.43 28.19
C ARG A 136 21.51 45.86 29.12
N PRO A 137 21.55 46.11 30.44
CA PRO A 137 20.50 45.64 31.36
C PRO A 137 19.08 46.09 30.99
N SER A 138 18.93 47.24 30.31
CA SER A 138 17.64 47.72 29.80
C SER A 138 17.00 46.79 28.76
N PHE A 139 17.79 45.94 28.08
CA PHE A 139 17.32 45.03 27.04
C PHE A 139 16.85 43.67 27.57
N ASP A 140 17.00 43.38 28.86
CA ASP A 140 16.47 42.16 29.46
C ASP A 140 14.95 42.03 29.26
N LYS A 141 14.21 43.16 29.32
CA LYS A 141 12.78 43.18 29.00
C LYS A 141 12.50 42.81 27.54
N ASN A 142 13.30 43.33 26.61
CA ASN A 142 13.16 43.06 25.19
C ASN A 142 13.46 41.58 24.88
N ILE A 143 14.44 40.97 25.55
CA ILE A 143 14.74 39.54 25.42
C ILE A 143 13.53 38.69 25.81
N VAL A 144 12.88 39.03 26.93
CA VAL A 144 11.66 38.34 27.39
C VAL A 144 10.50 38.51 26.40
N GLU A 145 10.28 39.72 25.88
CA GLU A 145 9.24 39.99 24.88
C GLU A 145 9.49 39.22 23.58
N GLN A 146 10.73 39.25 23.06
CA GLN A 146 11.11 38.53 21.84
C GLN A 146 11.03 37.01 22.05
N TRP A 147 11.41 36.50 23.22
CA TRP A 147 11.21 35.10 23.56
C TRP A 147 9.74 34.70 23.52
N GLY A 148 8.84 35.52 24.08
CA GLY A 148 7.40 35.26 24.04
C GLY A 148 6.86 35.12 22.62
N ILE A 149 7.28 36.01 21.71
CA ILE A 149 6.89 35.93 20.30
C ILE A 149 7.48 34.68 19.64
N TYR A 150 8.78 34.44 19.80
CA TYR A 150 9.46 33.26 19.28
C TYR A 150 8.80 31.95 19.74
N TRP A 151 8.49 31.85 21.03
CA TRP A 151 7.82 30.71 21.62
C TRP A 151 6.42 30.47 21.04
N SER A 152 5.65 31.55 20.86
CA SER A 152 4.32 31.47 20.21
C SER A 152 4.39 30.99 18.76
N LEU A 153 5.47 31.33 18.04
CA LEU A 153 5.73 30.85 16.68
C LEU A 153 6.12 29.38 16.67
N LEU A 154 6.95 28.94 17.63
CA LEU A 154 7.31 27.54 17.78
C LEU A 154 6.09 26.66 18.07
N GLN A 155 5.17 27.10 18.94
CA GLN A 155 3.92 26.39 19.21
C GLN A 155 3.02 26.25 17.98
N ARG A 156 3.11 27.20 17.03
CA ARG A 156 2.33 27.22 15.79
C ARG A 156 3.10 26.65 14.60
N ARG A 157 4.36 26.25 14.78
CA ARG A 157 5.24 25.83 13.70
C ARG A 157 4.67 24.56 13.05
N PRO A 158 4.32 24.58 11.75
CA PRO A 158 3.95 23.36 11.06
C PRO A 158 5.17 22.44 10.95
N LEU A 159 4.96 21.13 11.12
CA LEU A 159 5.98 20.12 10.88
C LEU A 159 6.51 20.29 9.45
N ARG A 160 7.79 20.66 9.31
CA ARG A 160 8.40 20.78 7.98
C ARG A 160 8.43 19.38 7.36
N ARG A 161 7.74 19.20 6.24
CA ARG A 161 7.87 18.01 5.41
C ARG A 161 9.19 18.11 4.63
N THR A 162 10.16 17.29 4.98
CA THR A 162 11.37 17.11 4.17
C THR A 162 10.98 16.28 2.95
N LEU A 163 11.21 16.80 1.73
CA LEU A 163 11.10 16.01 0.51
C LEU A 163 12.26 15.01 0.52
N VAL A 164 11.97 13.76 0.88
CA VAL A 164 12.93 12.66 0.78
C VAL A 164 12.90 12.17 -0.67
N HIS A 165 14.00 12.33 -1.39
CA HIS A 165 14.17 11.72 -2.71
C HIS A 165 14.04 10.20 -2.56
N ARG A 166 13.06 9.60 -3.24
CA ARG A 166 12.84 8.15 -3.24
C ARG A 166 13.63 7.54 -4.40
N THR A 167 14.25 6.38 -4.16
CA THR A 167 14.93 5.64 -5.23
C THR A 167 13.92 5.12 -6.25
N PHE A 168 14.38 4.76 -7.45
CA PHE A 168 13.52 4.17 -8.48
C PHE A 168 12.77 2.93 -7.94
N THR A 169 13.47 2.03 -7.25
CA THR A 169 12.90 0.83 -6.64
C THR A 169 11.83 1.16 -5.60
N GLN A 170 12.06 2.18 -4.76
CA GLN A 170 11.08 2.61 -3.76
C GLN A 170 9.80 3.18 -4.39
N LEU A 171 9.92 3.94 -5.48
CA LEU A 171 8.77 4.44 -6.20
C LEU A 171 8.05 3.34 -6.98
N ARG A 172 8.78 2.37 -7.54
CA ARG A 172 8.20 1.19 -8.17
C ARG A 172 7.37 0.38 -7.17
N ALA A 173 7.94 0.11 -6.00
CA ALA A 173 7.24 -0.57 -4.91
C ALA A 173 6.02 0.23 -4.44
N ALA A 174 6.16 1.54 -4.21
CA ALA A 174 5.04 2.40 -3.84
C ALA A 174 3.89 2.39 -4.86
N LEU A 175 4.21 2.27 -6.16
CA LEU A 175 3.19 2.09 -7.19
C LEU A 175 2.47 0.76 -7.01
N ASP A 176 3.20 -0.35 -6.88
CA ASP A 176 2.60 -1.67 -6.68
C ASP A 176 1.74 -1.71 -5.39
N TRP A 177 2.16 -1.01 -4.34
CA TRP A 177 1.42 -0.87 -3.08
C TRP A 177 0.13 -0.08 -3.26
N ALA A 178 0.18 1.03 -4.01
CA ALA A 178 -1.00 1.82 -4.33
C ALA A 178 -1.99 1.08 -5.22
N LEU A 179 -1.50 0.23 -6.14
CA LEU A 179 -2.36 -0.62 -6.96
C LEU A 179 -3.06 -1.70 -6.13
N LEU A 180 -2.37 -2.30 -5.15
CA LEU A 180 -2.98 -3.27 -4.22
C LEU A 180 -3.96 -2.61 -3.26
N ALA A 181 -3.59 -1.49 -2.65
CA ALA A 181 -4.47 -0.71 -1.79
C ALA A 181 -5.64 -0.03 -2.54
N LYS A 182 -5.72 -0.22 -3.87
CA LYS A 182 -6.72 0.41 -4.74
C LYS A 182 -6.78 1.94 -4.55
N ASN A 183 -5.61 2.57 -4.36
CA ASN A 183 -5.46 4.00 -4.18
C ASN A 183 -4.97 4.67 -5.49
N GLU A 184 -5.90 5.04 -6.36
CA GLU A 184 -5.56 5.59 -7.68
C GLU A 184 -4.78 6.90 -7.59
N SER A 185 -5.15 7.76 -6.62
CA SER A 185 -4.51 9.05 -6.41
C SER A 185 -3.02 8.88 -6.11
N GLU A 186 -2.69 7.95 -5.21
CA GLU A 186 -1.31 7.64 -4.85
C GLU A 186 -0.56 6.93 -5.98
N ALA A 187 -1.22 6.04 -6.72
CA ALA A 187 -0.63 5.39 -7.90
C ALA A 187 -0.24 6.42 -8.96
N ARG A 188 -1.15 7.34 -9.31
CA ARG A 188 -0.89 8.43 -10.28
C ARG A 188 0.19 9.39 -9.79
N ALA A 189 0.16 9.76 -8.51
CA ALA A 189 1.20 10.61 -7.90
C ALA A 189 2.58 9.94 -7.96
N THR A 190 2.63 8.62 -7.74
CA THR A 190 3.88 7.84 -7.81
C THR A 190 4.41 7.73 -9.24
N VAL A 191 3.54 7.54 -10.24
CA VAL A 191 3.95 7.58 -11.66
C VAL A 191 4.45 8.97 -12.06
N ALA A 192 3.80 10.04 -11.59
CA ALA A 192 4.29 11.40 -11.79
C ALA A 192 5.68 11.60 -11.16
N ALA A 193 5.90 11.10 -9.94
CA ALA A 193 7.20 11.14 -9.29
C ALA A 193 8.27 10.32 -10.03
N LEU A 194 7.95 9.12 -10.53
CA LEU A 194 8.85 8.32 -11.37
C LEU A 194 9.26 9.10 -12.62
N ARG A 195 8.30 9.76 -13.27
CA ARG A 195 8.55 10.58 -14.46
C ARG A 195 9.47 11.75 -14.16
N GLU A 196 9.22 12.46 -13.08
CA GLU A 196 9.94 13.69 -12.72
C GLU A 196 11.33 13.43 -12.15
N GLN A 197 11.49 12.35 -11.37
CA GLN A 197 12.75 12.06 -10.67
C GLN A 197 13.69 11.15 -11.45
N HIS A 198 13.17 10.21 -12.25
CA HIS A 198 13.97 9.16 -12.91
C HIS A 198 13.84 9.13 -14.43
N GLY A 199 12.86 9.86 -15.00
CA GLY A 199 12.62 9.90 -16.44
C GLY A 199 12.00 8.61 -16.97
N LEU A 200 10.76 8.69 -17.47
CA LEU A 200 10.08 7.56 -18.11
C LEU A 200 10.00 7.76 -19.62
N SER A 201 10.36 6.73 -20.40
CA SER A 201 10.12 6.68 -21.86
C SER A 201 8.62 6.69 -22.17
N ALA A 202 8.24 7.05 -23.40
CA ALA A 202 6.83 7.04 -23.81
C ALA A 202 6.21 5.64 -23.72
N GLU A 203 6.99 4.60 -24.01
CA GLU A 203 6.57 3.19 -23.91
C GLU A 203 6.33 2.79 -22.47
N ASN A 204 7.27 3.09 -21.56
CA ASN A 204 7.11 2.76 -20.14
C ASN A 204 5.93 3.51 -19.51
N ARG A 205 5.65 4.76 -19.94
CA ARG A 205 4.46 5.49 -19.50
C ARG A 205 3.18 4.76 -19.92
N ALA A 206 3.10 4.37 -21.18
CA ALA A 206 1.95 3.64 -21.70
C ALA A 206 1.72 2.30 -20.97
N PHE A 207 2.80 1.58 -20.61
CA PHE A 207 2.69 0.39 -19.78
C PHE A 207 2.10 0.70 -18.40
N LEU A 208 2.60 1.75 -17.71
CA LEU A 208 2.08 2.12 -16.39
C LEU A 208 0.63 2.62 -16.43
N ASP A 209 0.24 3.35 -17.49
CA ASP A 209 -1.14 3.80 -17.70
C ASP A 209 -2.09 2.61 -17.88
N ILE A 210 -1.67 1.59 -18.64
CA ILE A 210 -2.40 0.31 -18.77
C ILE A 210 -2.49 -0.39 -17.42
N ARG A 211 -1.39 -0.50 -16.66
CA ARG A 211 -1.39 -1.14 -15.34
C ARG A 211 -2.37 -0.47 -14.38
N ILE A 212 -2.40 0.87 -14.36
CA ILE A 212 -3.37 1.62 -13.56
C ILE A 212 -4.80 1.33 -14.05
N ALA A 213 -5.08 1.48 -15.34
CA ALA A 213 -6.42 1.25 -15.88
C ALA A 213 -6.92 -0.18 -15.56
N ALA A 214 -6.06 -1.19 -15.72
CA ALA A 214 -6.34 -2.58 -15.42
C ALA A 214 -6.61 -2.83 -13.93
N ALA A 215 -5.78 -2.28 -13.03
CA ALA A 215 -5.96 -2.45 -11.58
C ALA A 215 -7.30 -1.91 -11.05
N PHE A 216 -7.91 -0.96 -11.77
CA PHE A 216 -9.23 -0.37 -11.49
C PHE A 216 -10.34 -0.89 -12.41
N GLY A 217 -10.09 -1.94 -13.20
CA GLY A 217 -11.09 -2.58 -14.06
C GLY A 217 -11.59 -1.74 -15.24
N ARG A 218 -10.81 -0.74 -15.67
CA ARG A 218 -11.17 0.20 -16.75
C ARG A 218 -10.70 -0.34 -18.10
N TRP A 219 -11.28 -1.47 -18.48
CA TRP A 219 -10.91 -2.21 -19.69
C TRP A 219 -11.08 -1.39 -20.97
N ASP A 220 -12.10 -0.53 -21.04
CA ASP A 220 -12.28 0.37 -22.18
C ASP A 220 -11.13 1.37 -22.32
N GLU A 221 -10.54 1.84 -21.21
CA GLU A 221 -9.36 2.71 -21.25
C GLU A 221 -8.11 1.94 -21.71
N VAL A 222 -7.98 0.66 -21.33
CA VAL A 222 -6.90 -0.21 -21.81
C VAL A 222 -7.00 -0.44 -23.32
N LEU A 223 -8.16 -0.88 -23.80
CA LEU A 223 -8.39 -1.20 -25.22
C LEU A 223 -8.47 0.06 -26.09
N GLY A 224 -8.94 1.18 -25.53
CA GLY A 224 -9.02 2.49 -26.18
C GLY A 224 -7.74 3.31 -26.07
N HIS A 225 -6.67 2.78 -25.46
CA HIS A 225 -5.42 3.50 -25.29
C HIS A 225 -4.83 3.91 -26.65
N ALA A 226 -4.40 5.17 -26.80
CA ALA A 226 -3.97 5.72 -28.09
C ALA A 226 -2.84 4.91 -28.77
N ASN A 227 -1.96 4.30 -27.98
CA ASN A 227 -0.84 3.50 -28.48
C ASN A 227 -1.12 1.99 -28.49
N PHE A 228 -2.34 1.52 -28.21
CA PHE A 228 -2.65 0.09 -28.01
C PHE A 228 -2.11 -0.80 -29.14
N THR A 229 -2.41 -0.47 -30.41
CA THR A 229 -1.94 -1.24 -31.58
C THR A 229 -0.41 -1.27 -31.73
N TYR A 230 0.29 -0.23 -31.26
CA TYR A 230 1.74 -0.19 -31.26
C TYR A 230 2.32 -1.06 -30.13
N LEU A 231 1.74 -0.99 -28.93
CA LEU A 231 2.19 -1.77 -27.77
C LEU A 231 2.12 -3.28 -28.01
N LEU A 232 1.09 -3.76 -28.72
CA LEU A 232 0.95 -5.18 -29.11
C LEU A 232 2.06 -5.69 -30.02
N LYS A 233 2.92 -4.82 -30.56
CA LYS A 233 4.09 -5.20 -31.38
C LYS A 233 5.39 -5.21 -30.58
N LEU A 234 5.37 -4.74 -29.34
CA LEU A 234 6.53 -4.68 -28.46
C LEU A 234 6.64 -5.93 -27.58
N ARG A 235 7.83 -6.17 -27.02
CA ARG A 235 8.01 -7.12 -25.91
C ARG A 235 7.43 -6.49 -24.65
N LEU A 236 6.26 -6.96 -24.22
CA LEU A 236 5.54 -6.43 -23.07
C LEU A 236 6.13 -6.95 -21.75
N PRO A 237 6.18 -6.12 -20.68
CA PRO A 237 6.42 -6.61 -19.33
C PRO A 237 5.33 -7.62 -18.91
N PRO A 238 5.65 -8.65 -18.11
CA PRO A 238 4.71 -9.72 -17.75
C PRO A 238 3.36 -9.24 -17.17
N GLU A 239 3.40 -8.22 -16.31
CA GLU A 239 2.19 -7.63 -15.72
C GLU A 239 1.31 -6.95 -16.78
N THR A 240 1.91 -6.10 -17.62
CA THR A 240 1.18 -5.40 -18.70
C THR A 240 0.63 -6.39 -19.73
N PHE A 241 1.35 -7.46 -20.01
CA PHE A 241 0.88 -8.55 -20.88
C PHE A 241 -0.37 -9.22 -20.26
N GLY A 242 -0.33 -9.53 -18.97
CA GLY A 242 -1.48 -10.05 -18.23
C GLY A 242 -2.67 -9.09 -18.23
N ASP A 243 -2.42 -7.81 -17.97
CA ASP A 243 -3.44 -6.75 -17.94
C ASP A 243 -4.15 -6.59 -19.30
N ILE A 244 -3.42 -6.68 -20.40
CA ILE A 244 -3.99 -6.63 -21.76
C ILE A 244 -4.83 -7.87 -22.05
N TRP A 245 -4.35 -9.07 -21.69
CA TRP A 245 -5.14 -10.29 -21.85
C TRP A 245 -6.43 -10.27 -21.04
N GLU A 246 -6.36 -9.75 -19.83
CA GLU A 246 -7.51 -9.55 -18.97
C GLU A 246 -8.50 -8.60 -19.60
N ALA A 247 -8.07 -7.42 -20.08
CA ALA A 247 -8.94 -6.48 -20.79
C ALA A 247 -9.62 -7.11 -22.02
N LEU A 248 -8.87 -7.80 -22.88
CA LEU A 248 -9.39 -8.46 -24.08
C LEU A 248 -10.44 -9.53 -23.71
N TYR A 249 -10.14 -10.34 -22.71
CA TYR A 249 -10.99 -11.44 -22.27
C TYR A 249 -12.26 -10.91 -21.60
N GLU A 250 -12.13 -9.96 -20.66
CA GLU A 250 -13.24 -9.35 -19.93
C GLU A 250 -14.24 -8.65 -20.85
N THR A 251 -13.75 -7.94 -21.87
CA THR A 251 -14.62 -7.17 -22.77
C THR A 251 -15.29 -8.03 -23.83
N TRP A 252 -14.59 -8.99 -24.45
CA TRP A 252 -15.10 -9.70 -25.63
C TRP A 252 -15.47 -11.17 -25.41
N VAL A 253 -14.94 -11.83 -24.37
CA VAL A 253 -15.08 -13.28 -24.18
C VAL A 253 -15.95 -13.63 -22.98
N ARG A 254 -15.70 -13.01 -21.82
CA ARG A 254 -16.42 -13.32 -20.57
C ARG A 254 -17.95 -13.22 -20.66
N PRO A 255 -18.55 -12.23 -21.35
CA PRO A 255 -20.02 -12.16 -21.48
C PRO A 255 -20.64 -13.41 -22.13
N ILE A 256 -19.87 -14.12 -22.96
CA ILE A 256 -20.31 -15.31 -23.69
C ILE A 256 -20.02 -16.58 -22.90
N GLU A 257 -18.90 -16.63 -22.17
CA GLU A 257 -18.55 -17.73 -21.25
C GLU A 257 -19.69 -18.00 -20.26
N GLN A 258 -20.31 -16.93 -19.74
CA GLN A 258 -21.44 -17.01 -18.81
C GLN A 258 -22.71 -17.65 -19.41
N ALA A 259 -22.87 -17.60 -20.73
CA ALA A 259 -24.00 -18.25 -21.40
C ALA A 259 -23.84 -19.78 -21.50
N GLY A 260 -22.64 -20.31 -21.25
CA GLY A 260 -22.36 -21.75 -21.23
C GLY A 260 -22.21 -22.41 -22.62
N ASP A 261 -22.17 -21.63 -23.70
CA ASP A 261 -22.03 -22.14 -25.08
C ASP A 261 -20.57 -22.09 -25.54
N ALA A 262 -19.89 -23.24 -25.49
CA ALA A 262 -18.48 -23.37 -25.86
C ALA A 262 -18.21 -23.07 -27.35
N ALA A 263 -19.12 -23.42 -28.26
CA ALA A 263 -18.92 -23.17 -29.69
C ALA A 263 -19.00 -21.67 -29.98
N ARG A 264 -19.97 -20.98 -29.38
CA ARG A 264 -20.09 -19.53 -29.47
C ARG A 264 -18.92 -18.80 -28.80
N LEU A 265 -18.39 -19.36 -27.72
CA LEU A 265 -17.20 -18.84 -27.03
C LEU A 265 -15.97 -18.83 -27.96
N ILE A 266 -15.70 -19.96 -28.63
CA ILE A 266 -14.58 -20.08 -29.58
C ILE A 266 -14.77 -19.12 -30.76
N ALA A 267 -15.98 -19.08 -31.35
CA ALA A 267 -16.27 -18.19 -32.48
C ALA A 267 -16.10 -16.70 -32.13
N ALA A 268 -16.49 -16.31 -30.91
CA ALA A 268 -16.33 -14.94 -30.44
C ALA A 268 -14.87 -14.57 -30.20
N PHE A 269 -14.08 -15.50 -29.67
CA PHE A 269 -12.64 -15.33 -29.53
C PHE A 269 -11.97 -15.15 -30.90
N GLU A 270 -12.30 -16.02 -31.86
CA GLU A 270 -11.76 -15.98 -33.22
C GLU A 270 -12.09 -14.67 -33.93
N THR A 271 -13.32 -14.17 -33.77
CA THR A 271 -13.80 -12.97 -34.47
C THR A 271 -13.29 -11.67 -33.83
N ASN A 272 -13.29 -11.59 -32.49
CA ASN A 272 -13.09 -10.32 -31.79
C ASN A 272 -11.68 -10.17 -31.21
N VAL A 273 -11.08 -11.24 -30.67
CA VAL A 273 -9.80 -11.17 -29.93
C VAL A 273 -8.62 -11.47 -30.84
N ARG A 274 -8.68 -12.59 -31.58
CA ARG A 274 -7.56 -13.10 -32.39
C ARG A 274 -7.00 -12.08 -33.40
N PRO A 275 -7.81 -11.27 -34.12
CA PRO A 275 -7.29 -10.30 -35.08
C PRO A 275 -6.47 -9.18 -34.42
N ALA A 276 -6.87 -8.76 -33.21
CA ALA A 276 -6.17 -7.73 -32.45
C ALA A 276 -4.92 -8.29 -31.76
N ALA A 277 -5.01 -9.48 -31.17
CA ALA A 277 -3.98 -10.05 -30.30
C ALA A 277 -2.97 -10.97 -31.02
N GLY A 278 -2.94 -11.00 -32.35
CA GLY A 278 -2.16 -11.99 -33.13
C GLY A 278 -0.67 -12.10 -32.74
N ASN A 279 -0.02 -11.00 -32.39
CA ASN A 279 1.37 -11.02 -31.92
C ASN A 279 1.54 -11.59 -30.50
N LEU A 280 0.57 -11.30 -29.62
CA LEU A 280 0.52 -11.91 -28.28
C LEU A 280 0.26 -13.43 -28.39
N LEU A 281 -0.38 -13.86 -29.47
CA LEU A 281 -0.56 -15.22 -29.99
C LEU A 281 0.68 -16.11 -30.02
N ARG A 282 1.86 -15.51 -30.20
CA ARG A 282 3.08 -16.25 -30.56
C ARG A 282 3.69 -16.96 -29.36
N SER A 283 3.57 -16.37 -28.17
CA SER A 283 4.18 -16.88 -26.94
C SER A 283 3.27 -16.49 -25.77
N LEU A 284 2.94 -17.48 -24.93
CA LEU A 284 2.27 -17.23 -23.65
C LEU A 284 3.19 -16.41 -22.73
N GLY A 285 4.50 -16.51 -22.98
CA GLY A 285 5.53 -15.87 -22.20
C GLY A 285 5.48 -16.39 -20.76
N ARG A 286 5.76 -15.49 -19.82
CA ARG A 286 5.81 -15.81 -18.40
C ARG A 286 4.49 -15.54 -17.67
N SER A 287 3.45 -15.11 -18.38
CA SER A 287 2.15 -14.87 -17.74
C SER A 287 1.43 -16.20 -17.51
N ARG A 288 0.89 -16.37 -16.30
CA ARG A 288 0.03 -17.49 -15.91
C ARG A 288 -1.34 -17.01 -15.44
N ARG A 289 -1.70 -15.76 -15.76
CA ARG A 289 -3.02 -15.24 -15.40
C ARG A 289 -4.11 -16.07 -16.10
N PRO A 290 -5.23 -16.38 -15.42
CA PRO A 290 -6.27 -17.23 -15.99
C PRO A 290 -6.79 -16.75 -17.35
N SER A 291 -6.98 -15.43 -17.53
CA SER A 291 -7.45 -14.85 -18.80
C SER A 291 -6.51 -15.12 -19.97
N ALA A 292 -5.18 -15.10 -19.74
CA ALA A 292 -4.20 -15.45 -20.76
C ALA A 292 -4.25 -16.95 -21.08
N LEU A 293 -4.23 -17.82 -20.07
CA LEU A 293 -4.31 -19.28 -20.28
C LEU A 293 -5.58 -19.69 -21.03
N LYS A 294 -6.74 -19.14 -20.64
CA LYS A 294 -8.02 -19.34 -21.33
C LYS A 294 -7.96 -18.89 -22.78
N ALA A 295 -7.41 -17.70 -23.04
CA ALA A 295 -7.25 -17.17 -24.40
C ALA A 295 -6.41 -18.11 -25.28
N PHE A 296 -5.34 -18.69 -24.73
CA PHE A 296 -4.52 -19.67 -25.46
C PHE A 296 -5.26 -20.98 -25.74
N VAL A 297 -6.04 -21.50 -24.79
CA VAL A 297 -6.91 -22.67 -25.04
C VAL A 297 -7.92 -22.38 -26.15
N LEU A 298 -8.59 -21.22 -26.11
CA LEU A 298 -9.55 -20.81 -27.14
C LEU A 298 -8.89 -20.59 -28.50
N HIS A 299 -7.67 -20.04 -28.52
CA HIS A 299 -6.89 -19.87 -29.74
C HIS A 299 -6.54 -21.20 -30.38
N GLU A 300 -6.09 -22.17 -29.59
CA GLU A 300 -5.78 -23.52 -30.06
C GLU A 300 -7.03 -24.21 -30.61
N LEU A 301 -8.15 -24.16 -29.89
CA LEU A 301 -9.42 -24.71 -30.35
C LEU A 301 -9.96 -24.03 -31.62
N SER A 302 -9.56 -22.77 -31.90
CA SER A 302 -9.91 -22.05 -33.13
C SER A 302 -8.97 -22.33 -34.33
N GLN A 303 -7.93 -23.15 -34.16
CA GLN A 303 -7.05 -23.52 -35.28
C GLN A 303 -7.70 -24.59 -36.17
N ALA A 304 -7.34 -24.61 -37.45
CA ALA A 304 -7.77 -25.67 -38.37
C ALA A 304 -7.31 -27.08 -37.94
N ARG A 305 -6.19 -27.15 -37.20
CA ARG A 305 -5.66 -28.36 -36.58
C ARG A 305 -5.31 -28.02 -35.12
N PRO A 306 -6.22 -28.22 -34.16
CA PRO A 306 -5.96 -27.95 -32.75
C PRO A 306 -5.06 -29.03 -32.12
N SER A 307 -4.30 -28.70 -31.08
CA SER A 307 -3.48 -29.67 -30.31
C SER A 307 -4.18 -30.09 -29.02
N ALA A 308 -4.50 -31.39 -28.89
CA ALA A 308 -5.16 -31.95 -27.70
C ALA A 308 -4.29 -31.81 -26.44
N ASP A 309 -3.00 -32.17 -26.54
CA ASP A 309 -2.06 -32.21 -25.42
C ASP A 309 -1.83 -30.80 -24.84
N LEU A 310 -1.69 -29.79 -25.71
CA LEU A 310 -1.48 -28.40 -25.31
C LEU A 310 -2.73 -27.82 -24.61
N CYS A 311 -3.92 -28.09 -25.15
CA CYS A 311 -5.17 -27.66 -24.52
C CYS A 311 -5.35 -28.31 -23.15
N ALA A 312 -5.07 -29.62 -23.04
CA ALA A 312 -5.18 -30.36 -21.78
C ALA A 312 -4.19 -29.84 -20.73
N GLN A 313 -2.94 -29.56 -21.11
CA GLN A 313 -1.93 -29.00 -20.21
C GLN A 313 -2.36 -27.63 -19.65
N ARG A 314 -2.78 -26.70 -20.53
CA ARG A 314 -3.20 -25.35 -20.11
C ARG A 314 -4.49 -25.37 -19.31
N LEU A 315 -5.41 -26.30 -19.60
CA LEU A 315 -6.62 -26.49 -18.81
C LEU A 315 -6.30 -27.05 -17.42
N ALA A 316 -5.32 -27.94 -17.30
CA ALA A 316 -4.87 -28.44 -16.00
C ALA A 316 -4.25 -27.33 -15.14
N GLU A 317 -3.51 -26.39 -15.74
CA GLU A 317 -2.97 -25.20 -15.05
C GLU A 317 -4.09 -24.27 -14.54
N LEU A 318 -5.25 -24.22 -15.22
CA LEU A 318 -6.40 -23.39 -14.83
C LEU A 318 -7.22 -23.97 -13.68
N GLY A 319 -7.14 -25.29 -13.45
CA GLY A 319 -7.93 -26.00 -12.45
C GLY A 319 -9.40 -26.23 -12.82
N ASP A 320 -10.16 -26.73 -11.84
CA ASP A 320 -11.57 -27.10 -12.04
C ASP A 320 -12.47 -25.89 -12.31
N GLY A 321 -13.45 -26.04 -13.19
CA GLY A 321 -14.39 -24.97 -13.52
C GLY A 321 -13.77 -23.81 -14.30
N ALA A 322 -12.64 -24.04 -14.98
CA ALA A 322 -11.88 -23.03 -15.70
C ALA A 322 -12.75 -22.11 -16.57
N PHE A 323 -13.72 -22.63 -17.33
CA PHE A 323 -14.61 -21.86 -18.20
C PHE A 323 -16.03 -21.65 -17.64
N GLY A 324 -16.18 -21.69 -16.31
CA GLY A 324 -17.48 -21.58 -15.66
C GLY A 324 -18.49 -22.60 -16.21
N PRO A 325 -19.72 -22.20 -16.59
CA PRO A 325 -20.72 -23.10 -17.16
C PRO A 325 -20.28 -23.80 -18.46
N ALA A 326 -19.35 -23.23 -19.23
CA ALA A 326 -18.86 -23.82 -20.48
C ALA A 326 -17.77 -24.89 -20.27
N THR A 327 -17.27 -25.08 -19.04
CA THR A 327 -16.13 -25.97 -18.75
C THR A 327 -16.35 -27.39 -19.26
N ALA A 328 -17.51 -27.98 -18.98
CA ALA A 328 -17.78 -29.36 -19.39
C ALA A 328 -17.73 -29.53 -20.91
N ALA A 329 -18.33 -28.61 -21.66
CA ALA A 329 -18.33 -28.65 -23.11
C ALA A 329 -16.93 -28.42 -23.71
N VAL A 330 -16.13 -27.52 -23.12
CA VAL A 330 -14.73 -27.31 -23.54
C VAL A 330 -13.88 -28.57 -23.29
N VAL A 331 -14.06 -29.24 -22.15
CA VAL A 331 -13.39 -30.51 -21.83
C VAL A 331 -13.74 -31.59 -22.86
N GLU A 332 -15.03 -31.76 -23.18
CA GLU A 332 -15.48 -32.72 -24.20
C GLU A 332 -14.88 -32.43 -25.58
N MET A 333 -14.83 -31.15 -25.97
CA MET A 333 -14.19 -30.75 -27.24
C MET A 333 -12.71 -31.12 -27.27
N ILE A 334 -11.96 -30.87 -26.19
CA ILE A 334 -10.54 -31.22 -26.09
C ILE A 334 -10.33 -32.73 -26.15
N GLN A 335 -11.16 -33.51 -25.44
CA GLN A 335 -11.07 -34.98 -25.44
C GLN A 335 -11.38 -35.60 -26.81
N ALA A 336 -12.18 -34.94 -27.64
CA ALA A 336 -12.48 -35.37 -29.00
C ALA A 336 -11.34 -35.08 -30.00
N LEU A 337 -10.32 -34.30 -29.63
CA LEU A 337 -9.20 -33.96 -30.51
C LEU A 337 -8.19 -35.10 -30.64
N THR A 338 -7.55 -35.18 -31.81
CA THR A 338 -6.41 -36.07 -32.03
C THR A 338 -5.09 -35.40 -31.59
N PRO A 339 -4.27 -36.03 -30.74
CA PRO A 339 -2.96 -35.50 -30.36
C PRO A 339 -2.03 -35.33 -31.57
N LYS A 340 -1.35 -34.18 -31.66
CA LYS A 340 -0.27 -33.97 -32.62
C LYS A 340 1.03 -34.53 -32.05
N ARG A 341 1.68 -35.45 -32.76
CA ARG A 341 2.95 -36.07 -32.33
C ARG A 341 3.94 -36.24 -33.48
N ASP A 342 3.83 -35.42 -34.52
CA ASP A 342 4.75 -35.48 -35.65
C ASP A 342 5.67 -34.25 -35.68
N PHE A 343 6.84 -34.45 -36.29
CA PHE A 343 7.84 -33.40 -36.46
C PHE A 343 7.34 -32.28 -37.38
N GLU A 344 6.47 -32.61 -38.34
CA GLU A 344 5.93 -31.64 -39.31
C GLU A 344 5.00 -30.62 -38.63
N ALA A 345 4.18 -31.02 -37.64
CA ALA A 345 3.41 -30.06 -36.85
C ALA A 345 4.30 -29.13 -36.03
N ALA A 346 5.37 -29.63 -35.43
CA ALA A 346 6.32 -28.78 -34.73
C ALA A 346 7.01 -27.78 -35.67
N ARG A 347 7.31 -28.20 -36.90
CA ARG A 347 7.88 -27.33 -37.94
C ARG A 347 6.91 -26.22 -38.36
N GLU A 348 5.63 -26.56 -38.52
CA GLU A 348 4.55 -25.60 -38.80
C GLU A 348 4.44 -24.55 -37.67
N ASP A 349 4.46 -24.97 -36.40
CA ASP A 349 4.44 -24.05 -35.26
C ASP A 349 5.68 -23.13 -35.25
N MET A 350 6.87 -23.65 -35.57
CA MET A 350 8.08 -22.82 -35.69
C MET A 350 8.02 -21.80 -36.84
N GLU A 351 7.35 -22.12 -37.96
CA GLU A 351 7.13 -21.20 -39.09
C GLU A 351 6.19 -20.05 -38.70
N PHE A 352 5.26 -20.30 -37.78
CA PHE A 352 4.39 -19.28 -37.17
C PHE A 352 5.00 -18.61 -35.93
N GLU A 353 6.29 -18.81 -35.66
CA GLU A 353 7.02 -18.29 -34.48
C GLU A 353 6.44 -18.74 -33.13
N ARG A 354 5.71 -19.86 -33.10
CA ARG A 354 5.13 -20.49 -31.90
C ARG A 354 6.13 -21.45 -31.24
N TYR A 355 7.26 -20.89 -30.82
CA TYR A 355 8.41 -21.69 -30.38
C TYR A 355 8.14 -22.48 -29.09
N GLU A 356 7.30 -21.99 -28.17
CA GLU A 356 6.93 -22.73 -26.96
C GLU A 356 6.13 -24.00 -27.27
N GLN A 357 5.14 -23.90 -28.17
CA GLN A 357 4.30 -25.01 -28.60
C GLN A 357 5.12 -26.03 -29.39
N ALA A 358 5.98 -25.56 -30.30
CA ALA A 358 6.91 -26.40 -31.03
C ALA A 358 7.87 -27.13 -30.08
N TYR A 359 8.37 -26.46 -29.03
CA TYR A 359 9.23 -27.07 -28.03
C TYR A 359 8.54 -28.24 -27.31
N ASP A 360 7.32 -28.03 -26.85
CA ASP A 360 6.56 -29.04 -26.11
C ASP A 360 6.26 -30.28 -27.00
N LEU A 361 5.95 -30.06 -28.29
CA LEU A 361 5.79 -31.14 -29.29
C LEU A 361 7.11 -31.88 -29.56
N LEU A 362 8.19 -31.15 -29.82
CA LEU A 362 9.51 -31.73 -30.09
C LEU A 362 10.01 -32.54 -28.89
N TRP A 363 9.71 -32.08 -27.66
CA TRP A 363 10.14 -32.77 -26.44
C TRP A 363 9.58 -34.19 -26.33
N ALA A 364 8.43 -34.49 -26.94
CA ALA A 364 7.85 -35.83 -26.93
C ALA A 364 8.43 -36.79 -28.00
N LEU A 365 9.23 -36.29 -28.95
CA LEU A 365 9.75 -37.09 -30.07
C LEU A 365 11.08 -37.78 -29.74
N GLU A 366 11.44 -38.79 -30.53
CA GLU A 366 12.73 -39.47 -30.44
C GLU A 366 13.90 -38.57 -30.90
N ASP A 367 15.08 -38.82 -30.33
CA ASP A 367 16.27 -38.01 -30.59
C ASP A 367 16.78 -38.22 -32.03
N SER A 368 16.81 -37.14 -32.79
CA SER A 368 17.46 -37.06 -34.11
C SER A 368 18.19 -35.74 -34.27
N VAL A 369 19.12 -35.66 -35.24
CA VAL A 369 19.90 -34.42 -35.48
C VAL A 369 18.98 -33.24 -35.82
N GLU A 370 17.94 -33.48 -36.62
CA GLU A 370 16.97 -32.46 -37.04
C GLU A 370 16.09 -32.02 -35.87
N MET A 371 15.57 -32.98 -35.10
CA MET A 371 14.76 -32.72 -33.91
C MET A 371 15.54 -31.92 -32.86
N LEU A 372 16.72 -32.38 -32.46
CA LEU A 372 17.52 -31.69 -31.43
C LEU A 372 17.99 -30.31 -31.88
N THR A 373 18.23 -30.12 -33.18
CA THR A 373 18.52 -28.79 -33.74
C THR A 373 17.31 -27.87 -33.66
N ALA A 374 16.11 -28.38 -33.97
CA ALA A 374 14.86 -27.63 -33.83
C ALA A 374 14.58 -27.29 -32.36
N LEU A 375 14.84 -28.22 -31.44
CA LEU A 375 14.69 -28.04 -30.00
C LEU A 375 15.64 -26.95 -29.46
N LEU A 376 16.91 -26.95 -29.90
CA LEU A 376 17.88 -25.89 -29.57
C LEU A 376 17.44 -24.52 -30.11
N ARG A 377 16.87 -24.49 -31.33
CA ARG A 377 16.33 -23.25 -31.88
C ARG A 377 15.16 -22.73 -31.04
N CYS A 378 14.21 -23.60 -30.69
CA CYS A 378 13.10 -23.22 -29.82
C CYS A 378 13.60 -22.72 -28.46
N ALA A 379 14.53 -23.44 -27.82
CA ALA A 379 15.11 -23.03 -26.53
C ALA A 379 15.77 -21.64 -26.59
N LYS A 380 16.46 -21.32 -27.71
CA LYS A 380 17.05 -19.99 -27.92
C LYS A 380 16.00 -18.90 -28.08
N GLU A 381 14.98 -19.12 -28.92
CA GLU A 381 13.96 -18.10 -29.22
C GLU A 381 13.00 -17.89 -28.04
N ILE A 382 12.76 -18.91 -27.21
CA ILE A 382 11.95 -18.79 -25.98
C ILE A 382 12.67 -17.97 -24.91
N ASP A 383 14.02 -17.95 -24.91
CA ASP A 383 14.82 -17.17 -23.94
C ASP A 383 14.54 -17.58 -22.47
N ASP A 384 14.35 -18.89 -22.24
CA ASP A 384 14.11 -19.51 -20.93
C ASP A 384 15.34 -20.34 -20.47
N PRO A 385 16.05 -19.92 -19.39
CA PRO A 385 17.20 -20.63 -18.85
C PRO A 385 16.95 -22.09 -18.46
N MET A 386 15.74 -22.41 -17.98
CA MET A 386 15.39 -23.76 -17.54
C MET A 386 15.22 -24.70 -18.73
N ARG A 387 14.43 -24.29 -19.73
CA ARG A 387 14.28 -25.04 -20.99
C ARG A 387 15.61 -25.17 -21.72
N ALA A 388 16.44 -24.13 -21.71
CA ALA A 388 17.79 -24.18 -22.25
C ALA A 388 18.66 -25.24 -21.56
N PHE A 389 18.64 -25.29 -20.23
CA PHE A 389 19.36 -26.30 -19.45
C PHE A 389 18.87 -27.73 -19.74
N GLN A 390 17.55 -27.93 -19.76
CA GLN A 390 16.93 -29.22 -20.10
C GLN A 390 17.34 -29.68 -21.50
N THR A 391 17.31 -28.77 -22.47
CA THR A 391 17.71 -29.03 -23.86
C THR A 391 19.18 -29.40 -23.97
N VAL A 392 20.08 -28.64 -23.33
CA VAL A 392 21.52 -28.92 -23.34
C VAL A 392 21.80 -30.29 -22.72
N THR A 393 21.13 -30.62 -21.62
CA THR A 393 21.26 -31.91 -20.94
C THR A 393 20.83 -33.05 -21.87
N ARG A 394 19.68 -32.91 -22.54
CA ARG A 394 19.16 -33.91 -23.48
C ARG A 394 20.08 -34.10 -24.69
N VAL A 395 20.60 -33.01 -25.26
CA VAL A 395 21.57 -33.08 -26.38
C VAL A 395 22.82 -33.84 -25.94
N ARG A 396 23.36 -33.54 -24.74
CA ARG A 396 24.55 -34.22 -24.20
C ARG A 396 24.33 -35.70 -23.88
N SER A 397 23.10 -36.10 -23.54
CA SER A 397 22.75 -37.51 -23.28
C SER A 397 22.38 -38.30 -24.55
N SER A 398 22.29 -37.65 -25.71
CA SER A 398 21.99 -38.32 -26.99
C SER A 398 23.17 -39.17 -27.48
N ALA A 399 22.94 -40.06 -28.45
CA ALA A 399 23.99 -40.92 -29.00
C ALA A 399 25.18 -40.10 -29.57
N ASP A 400 26.41 -40.58 -29.37
CA ASP A 400 27.65 -39.86 -29.73
C ASP A 400 27.69 -39.35 -31.18
N ALA A 401 27.14 -40.12 -32.13
CA ALA A 401 27.04 -39.73 -33.53
C ALA A 401 26.09 -38.53 -33.75
N VAL A 402 24.98 -38.47 -33.01
CA VAL A 402 24.00 -37.37 -33.06
C VAL A 402 24.57 -36.14 -32.38
N LEU A 403 25.15 -36.29 -31.19
CA LEU A 403 25.81 -35.22 -30.44
C LEU A 403 26.92 -34.53 -31.27
N SER A 404 27.83 -35.33 -31.84
CA SER A 404 28.94 -34.82 -32.66
C SER A 404 28.43 -34.06 -33.89
N SER A 405 27.35 -34.54 -34.51
CA SER A 405 26.73 -33.92 -35.68
C SER A 405 26.07 -32.57 -35.34
N VAL A 406 25.34 -32.49 -34.22
CA VAL A 406 24.71 -31.25 -33.73
C VAL A 406 25.79 -30.21 -33.37
N GLN A 407 26.82 -30.61 -32.63
CA GLN A 407 27.94 -29.74 -32.26
C GLN A 407 28.68 -29.19 -33.48
N THR A 408 28.91 -30.02 -34.51
CA THR A 408 29.64 -29.59 -35.71
C THR A 408 28.77 -28.69 -36.60
N LYS A 409 27.51 -29.04 -36.84
CA LYS A 409 26.63 -28.33 -37.78
C LYS A 409 26.05 -27.03 -37.21
N ARG A 410 25.88 -26.94 -35.88
CA ARG A 410 25.19 -25.83 -35.20
C ARG A 410 25.95 -25.34 -33.95
N ALA A 411 27.28 -25.36 -33.98
CA ALA A 411 28.16 -24.96 -32.87
C ALA A 411 27.72 -23.66 -32.17
N ARG A 412 27.49 -22.58 -32.92
CA ARG A 412 27.09 -21.26 -32.37
C ARG A 412 25.75 -21.31 -31.65
N LEU A 413 24.75 -21.99 -32.22
CA LEU A 413 23.43 -22.12 -31.60
C LEU A 413 23.53 -22.91 -30.30
N PHE A 414 24.33 -23.97 -30.29
CA PHE A 414 24.56 -24.77 -29.09
C PHE A 414 25.28 -23.97 -28.00
N GLU A 415 26.30 -23.18 -28.36
CA GLU A 415 27.00 -22.27 -27.43
C GLU A 415 26.07 -21.19 -26.86
N ASP A 416 25.22 -20.58 -27.69
CA ASP A 416 24.24 -19.58 -27.25
C ASP A 416 23.27 -20.17 -26.20
N VAL A 417 22.76 -21.39 -26.45
CA VAL A 417 21.85 -22.07 -25.50
C VAL A 417 22.59 -22.53 -24.24
N ILE A 418 23.86 -22.92 -24.34
CA ILE A 418 24.69 -23.21 -23.15
C ILE A 418 24.87 -21.95 -22.30
N ARG A 419 25.09 -20.79 -22.92
CA ARG A 419 25.21 -19.51 -22.21
C ARG A 419 23.90 -19.15 -21.50
N LEU A 420 22.77 -19.35 -22.18
CA LEU A 420 21.44 -19.14 -21.61
C LEU A 420 21.17 -20.10 -20.43
N ALA A 421 21.54 -21.37 -20.57
CA ALA A 421 21.42 -22.39 -19.52
C ALA A 421 22.28 -22.09 -18.28
N ALA A 422 23.36 -21.32 -18.43
CA ALA A 422 24.23 -20.93 -17.32
C ALA A 422 23.60 -19.85 -16.40
N ALA A 423 22.52 -19.19 -16.84
CA ALA A 423 21.81 -18.17 -16.05
C ALA A 423 20.77 -18.76 -15.07
N LYS A 424 20.80 -20.06 -14.81
CA LYS A 424 19.78 -20.80 -14.05
C LYS A 424 19.64 -20.27 -12.60
N PRO A 425 18.41 -20.01 -12.12
CA PRO A 425 18.17 -19.75 -10.69
C PRO A 425 18.38 -21.03 -9.85
N PRO A 426 18.73 -20.92 -8.55
CA PRO A 426 19.09 -22.08 -7.73
C PRO A 426 17.95 -23.10 -7.58
N GLU A 427 18.32 -24.37 -7.42
CA GLU A 427 17.44 -25.54 -7.55
C GLU A 427 16.43 -25.73 -6.40
N SER A 428 16.53 -24.94 -5.31
CA SER A 428 15.58 -24.97 -4.21
C SER A 428 15.50 -23.62 -3.49
N LEU A 429 14.35 -23.35 -2.86
CA LEU A 429 14.15 -22.19 -1.99
C LEU A 429 15.19 -22.14 -0.86
N GLU A 430 15.62 -23.30 -0.35
CA GLU A 430 16.69 -23.43 0.65
C GLU A 430 18.07 -22.99 0.12
N ALA A 431 18.37 -23.31 -1.15
CA ALA A 431 19.60 -22.88 -1.79
C ALA A 431 19.59 -21.38 -2.13
N GLN A 432 18.41 -20.80 -2.42
CA GLN A 432 18.25 -19.37 -2.70
C GLN A 432 18.38 -18.50 -1.45
N LEU A 433 17.69 -18.88 -0.36
CA LEU A 433 17.69 -18.12 0.90
C LEU A 433 19.05 -18.15 1.63
N ARG A 434 19.96 -19.07 1.26
CA ARG A 434 21.33 -19.13 1.80
C ARG A 434 22.37 -18.35 0.99
N VAL A 435 22.07 -18.01 -0.26
CA VAL A 435 22.98 -17.24 -1.10
C VAL A 435 22.78 -15.77 -0.75
N GLN A 436 23.78 -15.15 -0.09
CA GLN A 436 23.81 -13.69 -0.03
C GLN A 436 23.73 -13.16 -1.46
N PRO A 437 22.79 -12.26 -1.78
CA PRO A 437 22.65 -11.76 -3.14
C PRO A 437 23.88 -10.91 -3.48
N GLU A 438 24.90 -11.54 -4.07
CA GLU A 438 25.99 -10.84 -4.74
C GLU A 438 25.48 -10.34 -6.10
N GLY A 439 24.63 -9.31 -6.09
CA GLY A 439 24.23 -8.54 -7.28
C GLY A 439 22.73 -8.53 -7.61
N ASP A 440 22.33 -7.56 -8.43
CA ASP A 440 20.92 -7.26 -8.80
C ASP A 440 20.20 -8.42 -9.51
N HIS A 441 20.92 -9.25 -10.28
CA HIS A 441 20.34 -10.37 -11.03
C HIS A 441 19.84 -11.53 -10.16
N ALA A 442 20.39 -11.71 -8.95
CA ALA A 442 19.90 -12.75 -8.03
C ALA A 442 18.53 -12.37 -7.43
N ALA A 443 18.30 -11.09 -7.15
CA ALA A 443 17.04 -10.59 -6.61
C ALA A 443 15.90 -10.66 -7.65
N GLU A 444 16.19 -10.37 -8.93
CA GLU A 444 15.20 -10.52 -10.02
C GLU A 444 14.69 -11.96 -10.16
N ASN A 445 15.61 -12.93 -10.08
CA ASN A 445 15.28 -14.36 -10.14
C ASN A 445 14.41 -14.83 -8.96
N VAL A 446 14.64 -14.29 -7.75
CA VAL A 446 13.85 -14.62 -6.56
C VAL A 446 12.43 -14.06 -6.68
N VAL A 447 12.30 -12.78 -7.05
CA VAL A 447 11.00 -12.13 -7.26
C VAL A 447 10.19 -12.85 -8.34
N GLU A 448 10.87 -13.28 -9.41
CA GLU A 448 10.24 -14.06 -10.47
C GLU A 448 9.72 -15.41 -9.99
N HIS A 449 10.52 -16.18 -9.26
CA HIS A 449 10.10 -17.47 -8.72
C HIS A 449 8.86 -17.34 -7.84
N TRP A 450 8.84 -16.37 -6.92
CA TRP A 450 7.69 -16.12 -6.07
C TRP A 450 6.46 -15.68 -6.87
N ARG A 451 6.64 -14.87 -7.92
CA ARG A 451 5.55 -14.49 -8.81
C ARG A 451 4.95 -15.71 -9.51
N GLU A 452 5.78 -16.65 -9.96
CA GLU A 452 5.31 -17.88 -10.58
C GLU A 452 4.53 -18.75 -9.59
N LEU A 453 5.11 -19.00 -8.41
CA LEU A 453 4.50 -19.79 -7.35
C LEU A 453 3.17 -19.21 -6.88
N ALA A 454 3.12 -17.88 -6.72
CA ALA A 454 1.93 -17.17 -6.29
C ALA A 454 0.75 -17.31 -7.26
N ASN A 455 0.92 -17.79 -8.50
CA ASN A 455 -0.21 -18.03 -9.40
C ASN A 455 -1.05 -19.25 -9.02
N ALA A 456 -0.48 -20.19 -8.26
CA ALA A 456 -1.21 -21.35 -7.77
C ALA A 456 -2.12 -20.97 -6.59
N ASP A 457 -3.12 -21.81 -6.30
CA ASP A 457 -3.97 -21.63 -5.12
C ASP A 457 -3.12 -21.76 -3.85
N ALA A 458 -3.10 -20.69 -3.03
CA ALA A 458 -2.31 -20.64 -1.80
C ALA A 458 -2.70 -21.78 -0.85
N LEU A 459 -3.98 -22.15 -0.80
CA LEU A 459 -4.48 -23.21 0.07
C LEU A 459 -3.94 -24.59 -0.31
N SER A 460 -3.54 -24.77 -1.57
CA SER A 460 -2.95 -26.02 -2.06
C SER A 460 -1.43 -26.08 -1.87
N GLN A 461 -0.75 -24.93 -1.91
CA GLN A 461 0.72 -24.86 -1.94
C GLN A 461 1.34 -24.54 -0.57
N ILE A 462 0.63 -23.85 0.31
CA ILE A 462 1.17 -23.41 1.59
C ILE A 462 0.70 -24.38 2.68
N ASP A 463 1.55 -25.37 2.96
CA ASP A 463 1.44 -26.20 4.16
C ASP A 463 2.06 -25.50 5.40
N ASP A 464 1.96 -26.12 6.57
CA ASP A 464 2.48 -25.55 7.82
C ASP A 464 3.99 -25.27 7.76
N VAL A 465 4.75 -26.10 7.05
CA VAL A 465 6.22 -25.94 6.92
C VAL A 465 6.54 -24.75 6.02
N MET A 466 5.82 -24.62 4.89
CA MET A 466 5.96 -23.51 3.97
C MET A 466 5.51 -22.19 4.62
N ALA A 467 4.44 -22.20 5.41
CA ALA A 467 3.99 -21.02 6.15
C ALA A 467 5.05 -20.52 7.15
N GLN A 468 5.68 -21.42 7.92
CA GLN A 468 6.76 -21.05 8.83
C GLN A 468 7.97 -20.45 8.09
N ARG A 469 8.34 -21.04 6.95
CA ARG A 469 9.43 -20.53 6.10
C ARG A 469 9.12 -19.17 5.50
N LEU A 470 7.88 -18.95 5.08
CA LEU A 470 7.40 -17.67 4.56
C LEU A 470 7.51 -16.57 5.63
N VAL A 471 7.05 -16.83 6.85
CA VAL A 471 7.20 -15.89 7.98
C VAL A 471 8.68 -15.53 8.19
N GLN A 472 9.55 -16.54 8.28
CA GLN A 472 10.98 -16.31 8.45
C GLN A 472 11.58 -15.50 7.29
N SER A 473 11.22 -15.82 6.05
CA SER A 473 11.68 -15.10 4.87
C SER A 473 11.19 -13.65 4.83
N MET A 474 9.94 -13.39 5.25
CA MET A 474 9.40 -12.02 5.34
C MET A 474 10.21 -11.19 6.33
N GLU A 475 10.51 -11.75 7.50
CA GLU A 475 11.30 -11.09 8.56
C GLU A 475 12.76 -10.86 8.11
N ASP A 476 13.42 -11.89 7.58
CA ASP A 476 14.81 -11.83 7.14
C ASP A 476 15.00 -10.81 6.01
N GLU A 477 14.11 -10.81 5.01
CA GLU A 477 14.17 -9.89 3.87
C GLU A 477 13.82 -8.45 4.26
N ALA A 478 12.84 -8.26 5.17
CA ALA A 478 12.50 -6.93 5.67
C ALA A 478 13.67 -6.27 6.41
N LEU A 479 14.48 -7.07 7.13
CA LEU A 479 15.64 -6.58 7.89
C LEU A 479 16.92 -6.48 7.05
N SER A 480 17.16 -7.46 6.17
CA SER A 480 18.45 -7.62 5.48
C SER A 480 18.47 -7.03 4.07
N ASN A 481 17.34 -7.07 3.35
CA ASN A 481 17.25 -6.81 1.90
C ASN A 481 15.99 -6.00 1.55
N SER A 482 15.89 -4.75 2.01
CA SER A 482 14.68 -3.93 1.83
C SER A 482 14.20 -3.80 0.37
N SER A 483 15.08 -3.84 -0.64
CA SER A 483 14.69 -3.74 -2.05
C SER A 483 14.03 -5.00 -2.59
N THR A 484 14.47 -6.18 -2.13
CA THR A 484 13.89 -7.46 -2.52
C THR A 484 12.55 -7.63 -1.82
N PHE A 485 12.47 -7.31 -0.52
CA PHE A 485 11.21 -7.26 0.21
C PHE A 485 10.18 -6.34 -0.44
N ASP A 486 10.61 -5.15 -0.89
CA ASP A 486 9.75 -4.19 -1.61
C ASP A 486 9.09 -4.78 -2.86
N ALA A 487 9.77 -5.69 -3.54
CA ALA A 487 9.27 -6.38 -4.73
C ALA A 487 8.46 -7.64 -4.41
N LEU A 488 8.76 -8.32 -3.29
CA LEU A 488 8.08 -9.55 -2.86
C LEU A 488 6.77 -9.28 -2.10
N LEU A 489 6.71 -8.22 -1.30
CA LEU A 489 5.55 -7.92 -0.47
C LEU A 489 4.25 -7.85 -1.30
N PRO A 490 4.20 -7.14 -2.46
CA PRO A 490 2.99 -7.11 -3.27
C PRO A 490 2.54 -8.49 -3.75
N ILE A 491 3.50 -9.36 -4.09
CA ILE A 491 3.23 -10.72 -4.57
C ILE A 491 2.64 -11.56 -3.44
N TRP A 492 3.26 -11.52 -2.25
CA TRP A 492 2.77 -12.25 -1.08
C TRP A 492 1.41 -11.74 -0.61
N PHE A 493 1.21 -10.42 -0.58
CA PHE A 493 -0.04 -9.81 -0.15
C PHE A 493 -1.19 -10.18 -1.09
N ASP A 494 -0.97 -10.06 -2.40
CA ASP A 494 -1.94 -10.48 -3.42
C ASP A 494 -2.29 -11.97 -3.29
N TRP A 495 -1.29 -12.82 -3.08
CA TRP A 495 -1.49 -14.26 -2.97
C TRP A 495 -2.23 -14.67 -1.70
N ILE A 496 -1.81 -14.15 -0.54
CA ILE A 496 -2.24 -14.60 0.79
C ILE A 496 -3.51 -13.87 1.26
N VAL A 497 -3.70 -12.61 0.84
CA VAL A 497 -4.80 -11.74 1.31
C VAL A 497 -5.86 -11.51 0.24
N GLU A 498 -5.48 -11.02 -0.95
CA GLU A 498 -6.46 -10.63 -2.00
C GLU A 498 -7.12 -11.85 -2.67
N ARG A 499 -6.32 -12.84 -3.08
CA ARG A 499 -6.82 -14.01 -3.83
C ARG A 499 -7.25 -15.18 -2.95
N THR A 500 -6.84 -15.20 -1.69
CA THR A 500 -7.12 -16.30 -0.77
C THR A 500 -8.12 -15.87 0.30
N LYS A 501 -9.12 -16.72 0.56
CA LYS A 501 -10.10 -16.47 1.62
C LYS A 501 -9.43 -16.56 3.01
N PRO A 502 -9.94 -15.87 4.03
CA PRO A 502 -9.44 -15.98 5.40
C PRO A 502 -9.33 -17.43 5.86
N HIS A 503 -8.11 -17.82 6.24
CA HIS A 503 -7.76 -19.20 6.57
C HIS A 503 -6.95 -19.25 7.86
N SER A 504 -7.39 -20.06 8.83
CA SER A 504 -6.85 -20.06 10.20
C SER A 504 -5.34 -20.42 10.26
N PRO A 505 -4.85 -21.46 9.58
CA PRO A 505 -3.42 -21.73 9.44
C PRO A 505 -2.55 -20.57 8.92
N PHE A 506 -3.11 -19.57 8.24
CA PHE A 506 -2.37 -18.42 7.73
C PHE A 506 -2.28 -17.26 8.71
N ILE A 507 -2.86 -17.37 9.92
CA ILE A 507 -2.77 -16.32 10.96
C ILE A 507 -1.32 -15.83 11.19
N PRO A 508 -0.29 -16.71 11.29
CA PRO A 508 1.10 -16.26 11.42
C PRO A 508 1.59 -15.41 10.23
N LEU A 509 1.12 -15.71 9.01
CA LEU A 509 1.47 -14.96 7.80
C LEU A 509 0.84 -13.57 7.82
N TYR A 510 -0.44 -13.45 8.19
CA TYR A 510 -1.09 -12.14 8.31
C TYR A 510 -0.41 -11.27 9.37
N SER A 511 -0.07 -11.85 10.52
CA SER A 511 0.69 -11.15 11.56
C SER A 511 2.06 -10.68 11.04
N SER A 512 2.81 -11.56 10.37
CA SER A 512 4.14 -11.22 9.81
C SER A 512 4.06 -10.11 8.77
N LEU A 513 3.04 -10.09 7.89
CA LEU A 513 2.80 -9.00 6.95
C LEU A 513 2.58 -7.66 7.67
N ILE A 514 1.77 -7.63 8.74
CA ILE A 514 1.53 -6.41 9.52
C ILE A 514 2.80 -5.94 10.22
N GLU A 515 3.56 -6.86 10.81
CA GLU A 515 4.80 -6.55 11.53
C GLU A 515 5.88 -6.00 10.60
N THR A 516 6.14 -6.69 9.49
CA THR A 516 7.18 -6.29 8.52
C THR A 516 6.87 -4.95 7.86
N MET A 517 5.59 -4.64 7.59
CA MET A 517 5.19 -3.29 7.14
C MET A 517 5.41 -2.24 8.22
N SER A 518 5.17 -2.57 9.50
CA SER A 518 5.32 -1.65 10.62
C SER A 518 6.77 -1.31 10.92
N VAL A 519 7.70 -2.26 10.79
CA VAL A 519 9.14 -2.06 11.03
C VAL A 519 9.75 -0.97 10.15
N ARG A 520 9.13 -0.65 9.01
CA ARG A 520 9.68 0.30 8.04
C ARG A 520 9.45 1.76 8.42
N ASP A 521 8.65 2.04 9.44
CA ASP A 521 8.23 3.40 9.87
C ASP A 521 7.73 4.28 8.71
N ARG A 522 7.14 3.65 7.69
CA ARG A 522 6.57 4.30 6.51
C ARG A 522 5.07 4.01 6.48
N TYR A 523 4.28 4.99 6.88
CA TYR A 523 2.83 4.87 6.95
C TYR A 523 2.18 5.85 5.97
N GLY A 524 2.35 5.58 4.67
CA GLY A 524 1.53 6.21 3.64
C GLY A 524 0.08 5.71 3.70
N GLU A 525 -0.76 6.27 2.85
CA GLU A 525 -2.18 5.93 2.84
C GLU A 525 -2.39 4.49 2.35
N SER A 526 -1.64 4.05 1.34
CA SER A 526 -1.68 2.68 0.84
C SER A 526 -1.20 1.67 1.86
N GLU A 527 -0.11 1.94 2.57
CA GLU A 527 0.42 1.08 3.63
C GLU A 527 -0.59 0.83 4.74
N LEU A 528 -1.20 1.91 5.23
CA LEU A 528 -2.22 1.82 6.26
C LEU A 528 -3.42 1.01 5.76
N ASP A 529 -3.83 1.17 4.49
CA ASP A 529 -4.92 0.38 3.92
C ASP A 529 -4.57 -1.10 3.84
N LEU A 530 -3.35 -1.46 3.41
CA LEU A 530 -2.85 -2.84 3.39
C LEU A 530 -2.81 -3.44 4.81
N ILE A 531 -2.37 -2.68 5.82
CA ILE A 531 -2.42 -3.09 7.23
C ILE A 531 -3.87 -3.35 7.67
N LYS A 532 -4.81 -2.46 7.34
CA LYS A 532 -6.24 -2.64 7.64
C LYS A 532 -6.78 -3.92 7.00
N GLN A 533 -6.47 -4.16 5.73
CA GLN A 533 -6.93 -5.33 5.00
C GLN A 533 -6.37 -6.63 5.61
N ALA A 534 -5.06 -6.72 5.86
CA ALA A 534 -4.44 -7.87 6.50
C ALA A 534 -4.99 -8.11 7.91
N ALA A 535 -5.24 -7.05 8.68
CA ALA A 535 -5.82 -7.14 10.02
C ALA A 535 -7.25 -7.69 9.99
N LEU A 536 -8.10 -7.21 9.07
CA LEU A 536 -9.47 -7.72 8.91
C LEU A 536 -9.47 -9.17 8.43
N HIS A 537 -8.55 -9.53 7.54
CA HIS A 537 -8.37 -10.91 7.08
C HIS A 537 -7.98 -11.85 8.22
N LEU A 538 -7.05 -11.42 9.09
CA LEU A 538 -6.68 -12.13 10.32
C LEU A 538 -7.89 -12.30 11.24
N VAL A 539 -8.65 -11.24 11.52
CA VAL A 539 -9.86 -11.31 12.37
C VAL A 539 -10.87 -12.31 11.81
N MET A 540 -11.10 -12.29 10.49
CA MET A 540 -12.01 -13.22 9.81
C MET A 540 -11.51 -14.66 9.79
N ALA A 541 -10.20 -14.89 9.83
CA ALA A 541 -9.60 -16.22 9.92
C ALA A 541 -9.82 -16.92 11.27
N GLY A 542 -10.36 -16.20 12.27
CA GLY A 542 -10.77 -16.75 13.56
C GLY A 542 -9.60 -16.98 14.53
N PRO A 543 -8.90 -15.92 14.97
CA PRO A 543 -7.76 -16.04 15.88
C PRO A 543 -8.17 -16.48 17.29
N THR A 544 -7.20 -16.95 18.06
CA THR A 544 -7.38 -17.13 19.51
C THR A 544 -7.59 -15.77 20.21
N PRO A 545 -8.16 -15.73 21.42
CA PRO A 545 -8.30 -14.48 22.18
C PRO A 545 -6.98 -13.73 22.38
N ASP A 546 -5.88 -14.47 22.57
CA ASP A 546 -4.54 -13.90 22.75
C ASP A 546 -4.00 -13.31 21.45
N GLN A 547 -4.12 -14.03 20.33
CA GLN A 547 -3.74 -13.53 19.01
C GLN A 547 -4.54 -12.30 18.62
N TYR A 548 -5.85 -12.29 18.91
CA TYR A 548 -6.70 -11.13 18.69
C TYR A 548 -6.27 -9.93 19.53
N ALA A 549 -5.96 -10.15 20.82
CA ALA A 549 -5.49 -9.09 21.70
C ALA A 549 -4.15 -8.50 21.24
N GLN A 550 -3.21 -9.34 20.79
CA GLN A 550 -1.94 -8.93 20.21
C GLN A 550 -2.15 -8.07 18.94
N LEU A 551 -3.05 -8.49 18.04
CA LEU A 551 -3.39 -7.69 16.86
C LEU A 551 -3.95 -6.32 17.25
N MET A 552 -4.92 -6.25 18.17
CA MET A 552 -5.52 -4.97 18.60
C MET A 552 -4.48 -4.05 19.24
N GLN A 553 -3.59 -4.61 20.06
CA GLN A 553 -2.49 -3.87 20.66
C GLN A 553 -1.53 -3.34 19.58
N ARG A 554 -1.22 -4.15 18.57
CA ARG A 554 -0.36 -3.72 17.46
C ARG A 554 -0.97 -2.61 16.64
N LEU A 555 -2.26 -2.71 16.31
CA LEU A 555 -3.01 -1.66 15.62
C LEU A 555 -3.06 -0.36 16.43
N LEU A 556 -3.18 -0.46 17.76
CA LEU A 556 -3.15 0.69 18.66
C LEU A 556 -1.77 1.37 18.68
N GLU A 557 -0.68 0.60 18.69
CA GLU A 557 0.68 1.12 18.59
C GLU A 557 0.90 1.85 17.27
N ILE A 558 0.54 1.23 16.14
CA ILE A 558 0.62 1.83 14.82
C ILE A 558 -0.18 3.13 14.79
N PHE A 559 -1.44 3.10 15.22
CA PHE A 559 -2.29 4.29 15.27
C PHE A 559 -1.70 5.42 16.12
N THR A 560 -1.13 5.08 17.28
CA THR A 560 -0.49 6.05 18.18
C THR A 560 0.70 6.73 17.52
N LEU A 561 1.49 5.98 16.74
CA LEU A 561 2.66 6.48 16.02
C LEU A 561 2.28 7.44 14.87
N VAL A 562 1.20 7.15 14.15
CA VAL A 562 0.78 7.91 12.95
C VAL A 562 -0.29 8.97 13.21
N ARG A 563 -0.72 9.10 14.47
CA ARG A 563 -1.88 9.89 14.91
C ARG A 563 -1.85 11.31 14.34
N SER A 564 -2.80 11.61 13.46
CA SER A 564 -2.96 12.93 12.84
C SER A 564 -4.36 13.08 12.24
N PRO A 565 -4.84 14.32 11.99
CA PRO A 565 -6.12 14.54 11.32
C PRO A 565 -6.22 13.84 9.95
N TYR A 566 -5.11 13.70 9.23
CA TYR A 566 -5.05 13.05 7.93
C TYR A 566 -5.36 11.55 8.01
N VAL A 567 -4.82 10.87 9.03
CA VAL A 567 -4.98 9.41 9.23
C VAL A 567 -6.35 9.05 9.79
N MET A 568 -7.13 10.02 10.29
CA MET A 568 -8.44 9.74 10.87
C MET A 568 -9.44 9.06 9.92
N ARG A 569 -9.31 9.26 8.60
CA ARG A 569 -10.10 8.52 7.60
C ARG A 569 -9.91 7.01 7.77
N TRP A 570 -8.65 6.59 7.71
CA TRP A 570 -8.26 5.18 7.87
C TRP A 570 -8.68 4.63 9.24
N ALA A 571 -8.43 5.38 10.31
CA ALA A 571 -8.72 4.93 11.67
C ALA A 571 -10.22 4.72 11.90
N LEU A 572 -11.07 5.61 11.38
CA LEU A 572 -12.53 5.47 11.48
C LEU A 572 -13.05 4.31 10.64
N ASP A 573 -12.54 4.13 9.41
CA ASP A 573 -12.91 2.97 8.58
C ASP A 573 -12.48 1.64 9.24
N LEU A 574 -11.30 1.59 9.87
CA LEU A 574 -10.82 0.44 10.64
C LEU A 574 -11.72 0.15 11.86
N ALA A 575 -12.06 1.18 12.64
CA ALA A 575 -12.92 1.04 13.81
C ALA A 575 -14.33 0.55 13.40
N ASP A 576 -14.87 1.08 12.30
CA ASP A 576 -16.16 0.67 11.75
C ASP A 576 -16.14 -0.81 11.34
N ALA A 577 -15.12 -1.24 10.59
CA ALA A 577 -14.98 -2.64 10.20
C ALA A 577 -14.83 -3.59 11.41
N LEU A 578 -14.05 -3.19 12.43
CA LEU A 578 -13.86 -3.98 13.65
C LEU A 578 -15.10 -4.06 14.55
N MET A 579 -15.98 -3.05 14.51
CA MET A 579 -17.25 -3.09 15.25
C MET A 579 -18.21 -4.14 14.69
N ILE A 580 -18.09 -4.45 13.40
CA ILE A 580 -18.95 -5.41 12.71
C ILE A 580 -18.32 -6.82 12.70
N ALA A 581 -16.99 -6.90 12.66
CA ALA A 581 -16.27 -8.16 12.64
C ALA A 581 -16.43 -8.98 13.94
N PRO A 582 -16.25 -10.32 13.88
CA PRO A 582 -16.28 -11.17 15.08
C PRO A 582 -15.25 -10.72 16.12
N THR A 583 -15.69 -10.54 17.37
CA THR A 583 -14.81 -10.19 18.49
C THR A 583 -14.39 -11.44 19.28
N ARG A 584 -13.09 -11.56 19.55
CA ARG A 584 -12.53 -12.62 20.42
C ARG A 584 -12.01 -12.05 21.75
N ASN A 585 -11.86 -10.72 21.83
CA ASN A 585 -11.51 -10.00 23.05
C ASN A 585 -12.10 -8.57 22.98
N GLU A 586 -13.24 -8.37 23.64
CA GLU A 586 -13.95 -7.08 23.64
C GLU A 586 -13.14 -5.96 24.28
N GLN A 587 -12.40 -6.27 25.34
CA GLN A 587 -11.60 -5.27 26.05
C GLN A 587 -10.51 -4.69 25.13
N ALA A 588 -9.77 -5.54 24.43
CA ALA A 588 -8.71 -5.11 23.52
C ALA A 588 -9.27 -4.29 22.34
N ARG A 589 -10.38 -4.73 21.74
CA ARG A 589 -11.08 -3.97 20.69
C ARG A 589 -11.53 -2.59 21.18
N ASN A 590 -12.17 -2.55 22.36
CA ASN A 590 -12.71 -1.31 22.91
C ASN A 590 -11.59 -0.31 23.26
N GLN A 591 -10.42 -0.77 23.71
CA GLN A 591 -9.26 0.10 23.94
C GLN A 591 -8.81 0.83 22.67
N LEU A 592 -8.72 0.11 21.55
CA LEU A 592 -8.39 0.69 20.24
C LEU A 592 -9.47 1.69 19.80
N ILE A 593 -10.75 1.30 19.88
CA ILE A 593 -11.87 2.17 19.48
C ILE A 593 -11.90 3.46 20.31
N VAL A 594 -11.75 3.36 21.63
CA VAL A 594 -11.70 4.54 22.52
C VAL A 594 -10.56 5.48 22.13
N ALA A 595 -9.38 4.95 21.80
CA ALA A 595 -8.26 5.76 21.35
C ALA A 595 -8.57 6.51 20.04
N ILE A 596 -9.19 5.83 19.07
CA ILE A 596 -9.58 6.41 17.78
C ILE A 596 -10.65 7.49 17.97
N LEU A 597 -11.70 7.20 18.75
CA LEU A 597 -12.78 8.16 19.02
C LEU A 597 -12.24 9.40 19.75
N SER A 598 -11.36 9.21 20.73
CA SER A 598 -10.73 10.32 21.47
C SER A 598 -9.88 11.21 20.57
N ALA A 599 -9.11 10.62 19.65
CA ALA A 599 -8.39 11.42 18.65
C ALA A 599 -9.35 12.15 17.69
N GLY A 600 -10.49 11.52 17.37
CA GLY A 600 -11.55 12.11 16.58
C GLY A 600 -12.15 13.38 17.18
N SER A 601 -12.42 13.43 18.50
CA SER A 601 -12.86 14.68 19.14
C SER A 601 -11.78 15.74 19.13
N GLU A 602 -10.54 15.37 19.43
CA GLU A 602 -9.44 16.34 19.43
C GLU A 602 -9.24 17.00 18.07
N TYR A 603 -9.43 16.24 16.99
CA TYR A 603 -9.27 16.73 15.61
C TYR A 603 -10.56 17.21 14.97
N LEU A 604 -11.67 17.27 15.71
CA LEU A 604 -13.00 17.50 15.18
C LEU A 604 -13.08 18.67 14.18
N ALA A 605 -12.52 19.83 14.54
CA ALA A 605 -12.57 21.02 13.70
C ALA A 605 -11.89 20.83 12.32
N ARG A 606 -11.04 19.82 12.17
CA ARG A 606 -10.28 19.51 10.96
C ARG A 606 -10.83 18.31 10.17
N LEU A 607 -11.80 17.59 10.71
CA LEU A 607 -12.39 16.42 10.07
C LEU A 607 -13.39 16.83 8.97
N ALA A 608 -13.43 16.04 7.89
CA ALA A 608 -14.45 16.15 6.87
C ALA A 608 -15.83 15.74 7.41
N ASN A 609 -16.92 16.21 6.79
CA ASN A 609 -18.29 15.92 7.27
C ASN A 609 -18.60 14.41 7.30
N ALA A 610 -18.10 13.64 6.33
CA ALA A 610 -18.23 12.18 6.32
C ALA A 610 -17.56 11.53 7.55
N GLN A 611 -16.34 11.96 7.88
CA GLN A 611 -15.60 11.48 9.04
C GLN A 611 -16.30 11.86 10.35
N LYS A 612 -16.81 13.09 10.47
CA LYS A 612 -17.55 13.54 11.66
C LYS A 612 -18.83 12.72 11.87
N ALA A 613 -19.57 12.45 10.80
CA ALA A 613 -20.80 11.68 10.87
C ALA A 613 -20.53 10.20 11.23
N LEU A 614 -19.47 9.59 10.68
CA LEU A 614 -19.06 8.24 11.07
C LEU A 614 -18.57 8.19 12.52
N LEU A 615 -17.79 9.18 12.97
CA LEU A 615 -17.35 9.31 14.36
C LEU A 615 -18.54 9.32 15.33
N LEU A 616 -19.57 10.11 15.02
CA LEU A 616 -20.81 10.18 15.81
C LEU A 616 -21.55 8.85 15.86
N LEU A 617 -21.63 8.16 14.72
CA LEU A 617 -22.29 6.87 14.62
C LEU A 617 -21.58 5.85 15.51
N LEU A 618 -20.25 5.73 15.39
CA LEU A 618 -19.43 4.80 16.17
C LEU A 618 -19.46 5.11 17.67
N ALA A 619 -19.46 6.39 18.05
CA ALA A 619 -19.55 6.80 19.46
C ALA A 619 -20.89 6.36 20.10
N ASN A 620 -22.00 6.48 19.35
CA ASN A 620 -23.31 6.01 19.82
C ASN A 620 -23.35 4.49 19.98
N GLU A 621 -22.80 3.74 19.02
CA GLU A 621 -22.77 2.27 19.07
C GLU A 621 -21.90 1.74 20.20
N ALA A 622 -20.74 2.37 20.43
CA ALA A 622 -19.84 1.99 21.51
C ALA A 622 -20.39 2.33 22.91
N SER A 623 -21.54 3.03 23.01
CA SER A 623 -22.12 3.50 24.27
C SER A 623 -21.14 4.26 25.16
N LEU A 624 -20.16 4.93 24.54
CA LEU A 624 -19.14 5.70 25.25
C LEU A 624 -19.71 7.08 25.57
N PRO A 625 -19.50 7.61 26.80
CA PRO A 625 -19.94 8.95 27.17
C PRO A 625 -19.07 9.98 26.45
N PHE A 626 -19.45 10.28 25.21
CA PHE A 626 -18.76 11.19 24.34
C PHE A 626 -19.67 12.38 24.09
N GLU A 627 -19.42 13.50 24.76
CA GLU A 627 -20.17 14.74 24.55
C GLU A 627 -19.68 15.43 23.29
N PHE A 628 -20.47 15.30 22.23
CA PHE A 628 -20.23 15.96 20.96
C PHE A 628 -21.45 16.79 20.58
N ASP A 629 -21.23 18.04 20.21
CA ASP A 629 -22.32 18.88 19.69
C ASP A 629 -22.72 18.40 18.29
N LYS A 630 -23.89 17.75 18.17
CA LYS A 630 -24.44 17.28 16.90
C LYS A 630 -24.57 18.39 15.85
N GLN A 631 -24.55 19.66 16.25
CA GLN A 631 -24.56 20.82 15.35
C GLN A 631 -23.21 21.05 14.65
N ALA A 632 -22.11 20.45 15.11
CA ALA A 632 -20.77 20.59 14.51
C ALA A 632 -20.59 19.78 13.19
N VAL A 633 -21.53 18.87 12.89
CA VAL A 633 -21.63 18.24 11.57
C VAL A 633 -22.47 19.16 10.70
N ALA A 634 -21.84 19.79 9.71
CA ALA A 634 -22.59 20.56 8.72
C ALA A 634 -23.52 19.59 8.00
N LYS A 635 -24.82 19.71 8.28
CA LYS A 635 -25.85 19.18 7.39
C LYS A 635 -25.68 19.88 6.06
N PHE A 636 -25.92 19.18 4.96
CA PHE A 636 -26.05 19.89 3.69
C PHE A 636 -27.12 20.96 3.87
N ASP A 637 -26.84 22.19 3.41
CA ASP A 637 -27.93 23.13 3.14
C ASP A 637 -28.95 22.37 2.31
N GLU A 638 -30.20 22.33 2.77
CA GLU A 638 -31.31 21.83 1.97
C GLU A 638 -31.19 22.51 0.60
N PRO A 639 -30.94 21.77 -0.49
CA PRO A 639 -30.87 22.38 -1.80
C PRO A 639 -32.26 22.99 -2.05
N HIS A 640 -32.35 24.31 -2.00
CA HIS A 640 -33.46 25.00 -2.63
C HIS A 640 -33.38 24.64 -4.12
N ASP A 641 -34.32 23.78 -4.51
CA ASP A 641 -34.59 23.22 -5.83
C ASP A 641 -33.72 22.03 -6.32
N VAL A 642 -34.46 20.95 -6.62
CA VAL A 642 -34.13 19.73 -7.40
C VAL A 642 -33.30 18.61 -6.73
N SER A 643 -32.23 18.88 -5.97
CA SER A 643 -31.31 17.81 -5.49
C SER A 643 -31.81 16.96 -4.30
N ALA A 644 -32.75 17.47 -3.49
CA ALA A 644 -33.22 16.79 -2.27
C ALA A 644 -34.02 15.48 -2.51
N GLN A 645 -34.38 15.16 -3.76
CA GLN A 645 -35.14 13.94 -4.11
C GLN A 645 -34.35 12.96 -4.99
N ALA A 646 -33.07 13.22 -5.25
CA ALA A 646 -32.23 12.36 -6.08
C ALA A 646 -32.20 10.91 -5.54
N LYS A 647 -32.36 9.95 -6.43
CA LYS A 647 -32.28 8.52 -6.15
C LYS A 647 -30.88 8.05 -6.43
N ILE A 648 -30.20 7.59 -5.38
CA ILE A 648 -28.86 7.06 -5.49
C ILE A 648 -28.88 5.55 -5.30
N MET A 649 -28.06 4.86 -6.09
CA MET A 649 -27.71 3.47 -5.86
C MET A 649 -26.23 3.37 -5.50
N LEU A 650 -25.92 2.69 -4.39
CA LEU A 650 -24.57 2.27 -4.02
C LEU A 650 -24.38 0.81 -4.45
N TYR A 651 -23.26 0.49 -5.09
CA TYR A 651 -22.90 -0.88 -5.44
C TYR A 651 -21.53 -1.25 -4.87
N SER A 652 -21.48 -2.36 -4.13
CA SER A 652 -20.26 -3.00 -3.62
C SER A 652 -20.57 -4.43 -3.17
N LEU A 653 -19.63 -5.37 -3.27
CA LEU A 653 -19.74 -6.67 -2.60
C LEU A 653 -19.56 -6.55 -1.08
N ASP A 654 -18.92 -5.47 -0.62
CA ASP A 654 -18.95 -5.08 0.78
C ASP A 654 -20.30 -4.43 1.11
N SER A 655 -21.29 -5.28 1.36
CA SER A 655 -22.64 -4.88 1.76
C SER A 655 -22.65 -4.11 3.10
N GLN A 656 -21.62 -4.29 3.93
CA GLN A 656 -21.54 -3.66 5.25
C GLN A 656 -21.16 -2.18 5.11
N SER A 657 -20.09 -1.88 4.37
CA SER A 657 -19.70 -0.49 4.10
C SER A 657 -20.79 0.30 3.37
N THR A 658 -21.51 -0.34 2.44
CA THR A 658 -22.62 0.34 1.72
C THR A 658 -23.82 0.59 2.63
N GLN A 659 -24.17 -0.35 3.51
CA GLN A 659 -25.23 -0.14 4.49
C GLN A 659 -24.85 0.96 5.49
N ARG A 660 -23.60 0.98 5.96
CA ARG A 660 -23.12 2.03 6.86
C ARG A 660 -23.11 3.39 6.16
N ALA A 661 -22.67 3.45 4.90
CA ALA A 661 -22.70 4.68 4.13
C ALA A 661 -24.12 5.23 3.98
N ILE A 662 -25.15 4.37 3.85
CA ILE A 662 -26.56 4.79 3.88
C ILE A 662 -26.91 5.48 5.20
N ASP A 663 -26.51 4.91 6.34
CA ASP A 663 -26.83 5.47 7.66
C ASP A 663 -26.13 6.82 7.89
N VAL A 664 -24.88 6.95 7.43
CA VAL A 664 -24.14 8.21 7.43
C VAL A 664 -24.79 9.24 6.51
N LEU A 665 -25.17 8.86 5.28
CA LEU A 665 -25.83 9.75 4.33
C LEU A 665 -27.21 10.22 4.82
N ARG A 666 -27.99 9.36 5.47
CA ARG A 666 -29.28 9.74 6.09
C ARG A 666 -29.10 10.77 7.20
N THR A 667 -27.99 10.70 7.92
CA THR A 667 -27.64 11.68 8.95
C THR A 667 -27.27 13.04 8.33
N LEU A 668 -26.56 13.02 7.20
CA LEU A 668 -26.09 14.23 6.50
C LEU A 668 -27.18 14.88 5.63
N SER A 669 -28.07 14.09 5.01
CA SER A 669 -29.14 14.52 4.11
C SER A 669 -30.36 13.58 4.22
N PRO A 670 -31.32 13.87 5.11
CA PRO A 670 -32.51 13.02 5.32
C PRO A 670 -33.42 12.85 4.10
N GLY A 671 -33.40 13.80 3.14
CA GLY A 671 -34.22 13.74 1.93
C GLY A 671 -33.72 12.76 0.87
N LEU A 672 -32.46 12.34 0.95
CA LEU A 672 -31.80 11.55 -0.08
C LEU A 672 -32.30 10.10 -0.10
N LYS A 673 -32.75 9.63 -1.27
CA LYS A 673 -33.23 8.25 -1.44
C LYS A 673 -32.07 7.35 -1.86
N VAL A 674 -31.42 6.73 -0.89
CA VAL A 674 -30.27 5.84 -1.12
C VAL A 674 -30.71 4.38 -1.09
N THR A 675 -30.30 3.61 -2.09
CA THR A 675 -30.45 2.15 -2.18
C THR A 675 -29.09 1.49 -2.33
N ALA A 676 -28.94 0.23 -1.93
CA ALA A 676 -27.71 -0.55 -2.12
C ALA A 676 -27.99 -1.86 -2.87
N ASN A 677 -26.97 -2.38 -3.56
CA ASN A 677 -26.96 -3.71 -4.16
C ASN A 677 -25.55 -4.33 -4.08
N SER A 678 -25.50 -5.63 -3.85
CA SER A 678 -24.26 -6.42 -3.72
C SER A 678 -24.37 -7.74 -4.49
N ASP A 679 -25.22 -7.79 -5.52
CA ASP A 679 -25.41 -8.99 -6.33
C ASP A 679 -24.11 -9.25 -7.13
N THR A 680 -23.63 -10.49 -7.07
CA THR A 680 -22.40 -10.92 -7.78
C THR A 680 -22.62 -11.06 -9.29
N GLU A 681 -23.87 -11.19 -9.71
CA GLU A 681 -24.27 -11.43 -11.10
C GLU A 681 -25.27 -10.39 -11.61
N CYS A 682 -25.55 -10.43 -12.92
CA CYS A 682 -26.48 -9.50 -13.57
C CYS A 682 -27.95 -9.86 -13.35
N THR A 683 -28.45 -9.68 -12.13
CA THR A 683 -29.83 -10.01 -11.74
C THR A 683 -30.86 -9.00 -12.26
N PRO A 684 -32.15 -9.38 -12.37
CA PRO A 684 -33.23 -8.44 -12.65
C PRO A 684 -33.32 -7.29 -11.63
N ARG A 685 -33.01 -7.57 -10.36
CA ARG A 685 -32.99 -6.60 -9.27
C ARG A 685 -31.91 -5.54 -9.49
N LEU A 686 -30.68 -5.96 -9.82
CA LEU A 686 -29.58 -5.06 -10.12
C LEU A 686 -29.93 -4.12 -11.27
N ARG A 687 -30.44 -4.66 -12.39
CA ARG A 687 -30.88 -3.85 -13.54
C ARG A 687 -31.97 -2.85 -13.19
N GLN A 688 -32.94 -3.28 -12.36
CA GLN A 688 -34.04 -2.42 -11.93
C GLN A 688 -33.53 -1.28 -11.05
N HIS A 689 -32.70 -1.56 -10.04
CA HIS A 689 -32.11 -0.54 -9.18
C HIS A 689 -31.30 0.48 -10.00
N THR A 690 -30.45 0.00 -10.92
CA THR A 690 -29.66 0.86 -11.81
C THR A 690 -30.54 1.77 -12.67
N ARG A 691 -31.60 1.25 -13.29
CA ARG A 691 -32.51 2.03 -14.15
C ARG A 691 -33.34 3.07 -13.41
N HIS A 692 -33.47 2.96 -12.09
CA HIS A 692 -34.26 3.88 -11.26
C HIS A 692 -33.41 4.88 -10.48
N ALA A 693 -32.09 4.74 -10.52
CA ALA A 693 -31.17 5.67 -9.91
C ALA A 693 -30.84 6.82 -10.87
N ASP A 694 -30.70 8.02 -10.31
CA ASP A 694 -30.18 9.20 -11.01
C ASP A 694 -28.64 9.16 -11.03
N TYR A 695 -28.02 8.59 -9.99
CA TYR A 695 -26.59 8.32 -9.91
C TYR A 695 -26.33 6.93 -9.32
N VAL A 696 -25.34 6.22 -9.88
CA VAL A 696 -24.86 4.93 -9.36
C VAL A 696 -23.41 5.09 -8.90
N PHE A 697 -23.17 4.94 -7.60
CA PHE A 697 -21.83 4.93 -7.03
C PHE A 697 -21.31 3.50 -6.94
N PHE A 698 -20.33 3.19 -7.77
CA PHE A 698 -19.76 1.86 -7.92
C PHE A 698 -18.39 1.78 -7.23
N VAL A 699 -18.27 0.92 -6.22
CA VAL A 699 -17.01 0.66 -5.50
C VAL A 699 -16.22 -0.39 -6.28
N SER A 700 -15.37 0.04 -7.21
CA SER A 700 -14.67 -0.84 -8.15
C SER A 700 -13.72 -1.83 -7.51
N SER A 701 -13.13 -1.47 -6.37
CA SER A 701 -12.16 -2.29 -5.64
C SER A 701 -12.72 -3.59 -5.06
N VAL A 702 -14.04 -3.68 -4.83
CA VAL A 702 -14.69 -4.85 -4.22
C VAL A 702 -15.92 -5.25 -5.03
N ALA A 703 -15.83 -5.20 -6.35
CA ALA A 703 -16.93 -5.47 -7.25
C ALA A 703 -16.63 -6.62 -8.23
N THR A 704 -17.65 -7.37 -8.64
CA THR A 704 -17.48 -8.31 -9.75
C THR A 704 -17.52 -7.58 -11.09
N HIS A 705 -16.71 -8.06 -12.05
CA HIS A 705 -16.76 -7.56 -13.44
C HIS A 705 -18.16 -7.74 -14.06
N GLN A 706 -18.87 -8.81 -13.71
CA GLN A 706 -20.20 -9.07 -14.20
C GLN A 706 -21.20 -7.98 -13.79
N ALA A 707 -21.14 -7.51 -12.55
CA ALA A 707 -22.00 -6.45 -12.09
C ALA A 707 -21.66 -5.09 -12.71
N PHE A 708 -20.37 -4.80 -12.92
CA PHE A 708 -19.95 -3.57 -13.61
C PHE A 708 -20.62 -3.46 -14.99
N TYR A 709 -20.48 -4.47 -15.84
CA TYR A 709 -21.09 -4.46 -17.17
C TYR A 709 -22.61 -4.50 -17.11
N CYS A 710 -23.19 -5.19 -16.14
CA CYS A 710 -24.65 -5.17 -15.93
C CYS A 710 -25.16 -3.75 -15.66
N ILE A 711 -24.48 -3.03 -14.77
CA ILE A 711 -24.81 -1.64 -14.41
C ILE A 711 -24.59 -0.75 -15.63
N LYS A 712 -23.40 -0.80 -16.24
CA LYS A 712 -23.04 0.02 -17.41
C LYS A 712 -24.06 -0.11 -18.54
N ASN A 713 -24.50 -1.34 -18.84
CA ASN A 713 -25.49 -1.62 -19.89
C ASN A 713 -26.94 -1.29 -19.49
N SER A 714 -27.20 -1.11 -18.19
CA SER A 714 -28.54 -0.81 -17.67
C SER A 714 -28.76 0.68 -17.37
N LEU A 715 -27.69 1.48 -17.36
CA LEU A 715 -27.75 2.93 -17.17
C LEU A 715 -28.48 3.61 -18.32
N ARG A 716 -29.25 4.66 -17.98
CA ARG A 716 -29.92 5.51 -18.98
C ARG A 716 -28.96 6.56 -19.54
N ASP A 717 -28.10 7.06 -18.66
CA ASP A 717 -27.07 8.04 -18.94
C ASP A 717 -25.72 7.44 -18.51
N PRO A 718 -24.75 7.26 -19.42
CA PRO A 718 -23.41 6.80 -19.07
C PRO A 718 -22.71 7.66 -18.02
N ASP A 719 -22.99 8.98 -17.99
CA ASP A 719 -22.35 9.93 -17.07
C ASP A 719 -22.90 9.82 -15.64
N ALA A 720 -23.97 9.06 -15.43
CA ALA A 720 -24.53 8.77 -14.11
C ALA A 720 -23.74 7.71 -13.31
N LEU A 721 -22.74 7.05 -13.93
CA LEU A 721 -21.86 6.09 -13.24
C LEU A 721 -20.72 6.82 -12.53
N CYS A 722 -20.79 6.90 -11.21
CA CYS A 722 -19.74 7.47 -10.38
C CYS A 722 -18.86 6.36 -9.80
N GLN A 723 -17.56 6.37 -10.09
CA GLN A 723 -16.60 5.43 -9.50
C GLN A 723 -16.15 5.92 -8.13
N VAL A 724 -16.30 5.08 -7.10
CA VAL A 724 -15.78 5.35 -5.75
C VAL A 724 -14.32 4.94 -5.70
N GLN A 725 -13.45 5.88 -5.33
CA GLN A 725 -12.01 5.69 -5.25
C GLN A 725 -11.63 5.11 -3.88
N GLY A 726 -11.30 3.82 -3.85
CA GLY A 726 -10.94 3.07 -2.65
C GLY A 726 -12.14 2.41 -1.96
N THR A 727 -11.89 1.84 -0.77
CA THR A 727 -12.88 1.11 0.03
C THR A 727 -13.30 1.87 1.29
N GLY A 728 -14.41 1.42 1.89
CA GLY A 728 -14.85 1.88 3.20
C GLY A 728 -15.94 2.94 3.17
N THR A 729 -16.61 3.07 4.31
CA THR A 729 -17.75 3.95 4.53
C THR A 729 -17.43 5.41 4.19
N THR A 730 -16.29 5.93 4.64
CA THR A 730 -15.95 7.35 4.42
C THR A 730 -15.76 7.69 2.94
N ARG A 731 -15.07 6.85 2.17
CA ARG A 731 -14.83 7.04 0.73
C ARG A 731 -16.12 7.06 -0.09
N ILE A 732 -17.06 6.18 0.23
CA ILE A 732 -18.37 6.13 -0.43
C ILE A 732 -19.12 7.45 -0.18
N VAL A 733 -19.20 7.87 1.09
CA VAL A 733 -19.91 9.09 1.48
C VAL A 733 -19.25 10.32 0.85
N GLU A 734 -17.93 10.45 0.91
CA GLU A 734 -17.18 11.56 0.31
C GLU A 734 -17.39 11.65 -1.21
N SER A 735 -17.43 10.51 -1.90
CA SER A 735 -17.70 10.46 -3.35
C SER A 735 -19.10 10.98 -3.68
N VAL A 736 -20.10 10.58 -2.89
CA VAL A 736 -21.46 11.11 -3.00
C VAL A 736 -21.46 12.62 -2.79
N ILE A 737 -20.87 13.09 -1.69
CA ILE A 737 -20.78 14.52 -1.35
C ILE A 737 -20.13 15.33 -2.48
N SER A 738 -19.00 14.83 -3.01
CA SER A 738 -18.25 15.48 -4.08
C SER A 738 -19.09 15.64 -5.35
N GLN A 739 -19.82 14.59 -5.74
CA GLN A 739 -20.68 14.62 -6.92
C GLN A 739 -21.80 15.66 -6.82
N PHE A 740 -22.46 15.76 -5.66
CA PHE A 740 -23.52 16.77 -5.47
C PHE A 740 -22.98 18.19 -5.35
N ASN A 741 -21.74 18.37 -4.88
CA ASN A 741 -21.09 19.68 -4.88
C ASN A 741 -20.64 20.10 -6.29
N ALA A 742 -20.22 19.16 -7.14
CA ALA A 742 -19.80 19.43 -8.51
C ALA A 742 -20.99 19.70 -9.46
N ALA A 743 -22.19 19.23 -9.12
CA ALA A 743 -23.43 19.47 -9.86
C ALA A 743 -24.09 20.83 -9.55
N ARG A 744 -23.51 21.63 -8.65
CA ARG A 744 -23.86 23.04 -8.39
C ARG A 744 -23.03 23.95 -9.27
#